data_AF-A0A6Q2Z5U6-F1
#
_entry.id   AF-A0A6Q2Z5U6-F1
#
_cell.length_a   1.000
_cell.length_b   1.000
_cell.length_c   1.000
_cell.angle_alpha   90.00
_cell.angle_beta   90.00
_cell.angle_gamma   90.00
#
_symmetry.space_group_name_H-M   'P 1'
#
loop_
_entity.id
_entity.type
_entity.pdbx_description
1 polymer ?
#
loop_
_entity_poly.entity_id
_entity_poly.type
_entity_poly.pdbx_seq_one_letter_code
_entity_poly.pdbx_strand_id
1 'polypeptide(L)'
;MADPAECTIKVMCRFRPLNNSEVARGDKYIPKFTGEDQVSISGKPFMFDRVFGSNTTQEQMYKASAQMIVKDVLEGYNGTIFAFGQTSSGKTHTMEGSLHDPDNMGIIPRIVQDIFNYIYSMDENLEFHIKVWTTTSVFLLYSSLSVTKNNLSVHEDKNRVPYVKGCTERFVCSPEEVMDTIDEGKANRHVAVTNMNEHSSRSHSIFQINVKQENTATEQKLSGKLYLVDLAGSEKVCLMCYMNSFQPVYTTYVPYRDSKMTRILQDSLGGNCRTTMVICCSPSSYNEAETKSTLMFGQRAKTIKNTVCLNVELTAEQWKKKYEREKSKNTTLRSTITWLENELNRWRNGESVPVDEQFDKEKANAEVQALDNLVNNDKIAPSPSVPGVKLTDAEKEKCEAELAKLYKQLDDKDDEINQQSQLAEKLKQQMLDQEELLASSRRDHDNLQVELNRLQSENEASKEEVKEVLQALEELAVNYDQKSQEVEDKTKEFEALSEELNQKSSILVSIDSELQKLKEMTNHQKKRVTEMMSSLLKDLAEIGIAVGSNDIKQHEGSGLIDEEFTVARLYISKMKSEVKTMVKRSKQLESSQADSNQKLDENEKELAACQLLISQHEAKIKSLTEYLQNVEQKKRQLEENVDSLNEELVKISAHEKVQAMEKENEVQTATEVKEAVEQQIQSHREAHQKQISSLRDELDNKEKLITELQDLNQKIMLEQERLRVEHEKLKSTDQEKSRKLHELTVMQDRREQARQDLKGLEETVAKELQTLHNLRKLFVQDLATRVKKSAEMDSDDTGGSAAQKQKISFLENNLEQLTKVHKQVKKKKEISTPYCLNLKGRMSVCFTVISQIVLTLVPYSNLLPSGHLRGQKLRFFFIFFYGSQWDIFVHEGVKRVQNS
;
A
#
# COMPACT_ATOMS: atom_id res chain seq x y z
N MET A 1 43.29 0.30 -8.75
CA MET A 1 41.95 0.31 -8.13
C MET A 1 42.14 0.02 -6.66
N ALA A 2 41.20 0.37 -5.78
CA ALA A 2 41.16 -0.28 -4.47
C ALA A 2 40.72 -1.74 -4.69
N ASP A 3 41.36 -2.69 -4.02
CA ASP A 3 40.96 -4.10 -4.13
C ASP A 3 39.59 -4.32 -3.47
N PRO A 4 38.74 -5.21 -4.01
CA PRO A 4 37.41 -5.46 -3.45
C PRO A 4 37.49 -6.01 -2.02
N ALA A 5 36.85 -5.33 -1.08
CA ALA A 5 36.85 -5.76 0.32
C ALA A 5 35.70 -6.75 0.58
N GLU A 6 36.02 -7.99 0.96
CA GLU A 6 35.03 -8.88 1.57
C GLU A 6 34.54 -8.30 2.91
N CYS A 7 33.23 -8.21 3.11
CA CYS A 7 32.65 -7.96 4.43
C CYS A 7 31.38 -8.80 4.65
N THR A 8 31.21 -9.35 5.85
CA THR A 8 29.99 -10.07 6.23
C THR A 8 28.82 -9.14 6.50
N ILE A 9 27.59 -9.59 6.25
CA ILE A 9 26.38 -8.87 6.66
C ILE A 9 26.36 -8.71 8.19
N LYS A 10 26.26 -7.48 8.67
CA LYS A 10 26.10 -7.20 10.11
C LYS A 10 24.65 -7.46 10.52
N VAL A 11 24.44 -8.19 11.61
CA VAL A 11 23.10 -8.51 12.11
C VAL A 11 22.93 -7.97 13.52
N MET A 12 21.87 -7.20 13.75
CA MET A 12 21.57 -6.59 15.04
C MET A 12 20.17 -7.00 15.50
N CYS A 13 20.06 -7.48 16.73
CA CYS A 13 18.77 -7.86 17.30
C CYS A 13 18.17 -6.72 18.13
N ARG A 14 16.90 -6.36 17.90
CA ARG A 14 16.16 -5.38 18.71
C ARG A 14 14.92 -6.00 19.33
N PHE A 15 14.86 -6.02 20.66
CA PHE A 15 13.62 -6.26 21.39
C PHE A 15 12.93 -4.93 21.67
N ARG A 16 11.62 -4.84 21.39
CA ARG A 16 10.79 -3.74 21.88
C ARG A 16 10.32 -3.98 23.33
N PRO A 17 9.66 -3.03 24.01
CA PRO A 17 8.89 -3.31 25.23
C PRO A 17 7.71 -4.27 24.96
N LEU A 18 7.16 -4.88 26.02
CA LEU A 18 5.81 -5.49 25.95
C LEU A 18 4.79 -4.39 25.66
N ASN A 19 3.78 -4.69 24.83
CA ASN A 19 2.68 -3.77 24.56
C ASN A 19 1.48 -4.02 25.49
N ASN A 20 0.58 -3.04 25.61
CA ASN A 20 -0.57 -3.11 26.53
C ASN A 20 -1.44 -4.36 26.33
N SER A 21 -1.58 -4.87 25.09
CA SER A 21 -2.38 -6.06 24.78
C SER A 21 -1.68 -7.38 25.15
N GLU A 22 -0.34 -7.41 25.19
CA GLU A 22 0.45 -8.52 25.72
C GLU A 22 0.41 -8.50 27.27
N VAL A 23 0.58 -7.32 27.87
CA VAL A 23 0.49 -7.13 29.34
C VAL A 23 -0.91 -7.51 29.86
N ALA A 24 -1.97 -7.07 29.19
CA ALA A 24 -3.36 -7.41 29.54
C ALA A 24 -3.70 -8.90 29.35
N ARG A 25 -2.94 -9.62 28.52
CA ARG A 25 -3.04 -11.09 28.35
C ARG A 25 -2.31 -11.85 29.45
N GLY A 26 -1.44 -11.18 30.23
CA GLY A 26 -0.55 -11.81 31.19
C GLY A 26 0.73 -12.39 30.58
N ASP A 27 1.12 -11.93 29.38
CA ASP A 27 2.34 -12.38 28.71
C ASP A 27 3.59 -12.05 29.53
N LYS A 28 4.53 -12.99 29.59
CA LYS A 28 5.78 -12.85 30.36
C LYS A 28 6.91 -12.33 29.46
N TYR A 29 7.79 -11.54 30.06
CA TYR A 29 9.03 -11.09 29.43
C TYR A 29 10.06 -12.25 29.40
N ILE A 30 10.30 -12.84 28.23
CA ILE A 30 11.16 -14.03 28.09
C ILE A 30 12.67 -13.80 27.81
N PRO A 31 13.13 -12.74 27.11
CA PRO A 31 14.53 -12.68 26.70
C PRO A 31 15.46 -12.33 27.86
N LYS A 32 16.56 -13.09 27.97
CA LYS A 32 17.64 -12.83 28.93
C LYS A 32 18.89 -12.37 28.18
N PHE A 33 19.36 -11.17 28.48
CA PHE A 33 20.53 -10.57 27.83
C PHE A 33 21.82 -10.97 28.55
N THR A 34 22.93 -11.07 27.82
CA THR A 34 24.26 -11.36 28.34
C THR A 34 25.28 -10.66 27.45
N GLY A 35 26.13 -9.81 28.04
CA GLY A 35 26.95 -8.89 27.25
C GLY A 35 26.11 -7.89 26.44
N GLU A 36 26.67 -7.37 25.35
CA GLU A 36 25.98 -6.51 24.38
C GLU A 36 25.59 -7.25 23.08
N ASP A 37 25.93 -8.54 22.96
CA ASP A 37 25.94 -9.31 21.72
C ASP A 37 25.16 -10.63 21.81
N GLN A 38 24.75 -11.07 23.00
CA GLN A 38 24.04 -12.33 23.24
C GLN A 38 22.65 -12.15 23.89
N VAL A 39 21.67 -12.89 23.38
CA VAL A 39 20.36 -13.12 24.00
C VAL A 39 20.10 -14.61 24.17
N SER A 40 19.53 -15.00 25.31
CA SER A 40 19.04 -16.35 25.57
C SER A 40 17.51 -16.38 25.60
N ILE A 41 16.91 -17.25 24.78
CA ILE A 41 15.46 -17.55 24.79
C ILE A 41 15.29 -18.98 25.28
N SER A 42 14.58 -19.16 26.40
CA SER A 42 14.28 -20.49 26.99
C SER A 42 15.50 -21.41 27.10
N GLY A 43 16.63 -20.85 27.55
CA GLY A 43 17.90 -21.56 27.76
C GLY A 43 18.81 -21.66 26.53
N LYS A 44 18.33 -21.40 25.31
CA LYS A 44 19.18 -21.39 24.11
C LYS A 44 19.79 -19.99 23.88
N PRO A 45 21.13 -19.85 23.83
CA PRO A 45 21.79 -18.58 23.48
C PRO A 45 21.82 -18.36 21.96
N PHE A 46 21.78 -17.09 21.58
CA PHE A 46 21.91 -16.58 20.22
C PHE A 46 22.85 -15.35 20.24
N MET A 47 23.82 -15.30 19.33
CA MET A 47 24.84 -14.24 19.27
C MET A 47 24.76 -13.48 17.94
N PHE A 48 24.94 -12.15 17.99
CA PHE A 48 24.80 -11.21 16.87
C PHE A 48 25.97 -10.21 16.84
N ASP A 49 25.88 -9.14 16.05
CA ASP A 49 26.86 -8.03 16.09
C ASP A 49 26.51 -7.01 17.18
N ARG A 50 25.22 -6.90 17.52
CA ARG A 50 24.72 -6.26 18.75
C ARG A 50 23.32 -6.73 19.08
N VAL A 51 22.95 -6.68 20.35
CA VAL A 51 21.66 -7.05 20.91
C VAL A 51 21.14 -5.91 21.78
N PHE A 52 19.97 -5.42 21.42
CA PHE A 52 19.34 -4.26 22.03
C PHE A 52 18.10 -4.69 22.83
N GLY A 53 18.17 -4.48 24.15
CA GLY A 53 17.02 -4.65 25.05
C GLY A 53 15.97 -3.55 24.89
N SER A 54 14.81 -3.76 25.50
CA SER A 54 13.60 -2.93 25.35
C SER A 54 13.75 -1.44 25.67
N ASN A 55 14.81 -1.03 26.37
CA ASN A 55 15.06 0.36 26.76
C ASN A 55 15.93 1.14 25.75
N THR A 56 16.30 0.53 24.61
CA THR A 56 17.21 1.13 23.63
C THR A 56 16.54 2.21 22.79
N THR A 57 17.10 3.42 22.80
CA THR A 57 16.56 4.59 22.08
C THR A 57 16.72 4.47 20.55
N GLN A 58 15.96 5.27 19.81
CA GLN A 58 16.06 5.32 18.34
C GLN A 58 17.45 5.81 17.88
N GLU A 59 18.03 6.77 18.59
CA GLU A 59 19.37 7.29 18.34
C GLU A 59 20.45 6.23 18.56
N GLN A 60 20.36 5.44 19.64
CA GLN A 60 21.27 4.33 19.92
C GLN A 60 21.22 3.24 18.84
N MET A 61 20.01 2.93 18.33
CA MET A 61 19.85 2.06 17.17
C MET A 61 20.55 2.65 15.94
N TYR A 62 20.24 3.89 15.57
CA TYR A 62 20.78 4.57 14.39
C TYR A 62 22.31 4.61 14.37
N LYS A 63 22.93 5.05 15.47
CA LYS A 63 24.40 5.15 15.61
C LYS A 63 25.11 3.81 15.44
N ALA A 64 24.46 2.70 15.82
CA ALA A 64 25.01 1.37 15.62
C ALA A 64 24.74 0.80 14.22
N SER A 65 23.48 0.84 13.75
CA SER A 65 23.04 0.08 12.56
C SER A 65 23.16 0.83 11.24
N ALA A 66 23.26 2.17 11.27
CA ALA A 66 23.10 3.00 10.09
C ALA A 66 24.24 4.00 9.86
N GLN A 67 24.72 4.69 10.90
CA GLN A 67 25.62 5.84 10.75
C GLN A 67 26.89 5.54 9.92
N MET A 68 27.52 4.39 10.11
CA MET A 68 28.66 3.97 9.27
C MET A 68 28.27 3.78 7.81
N ILE A 69 27.13 3.14 7.53
CA ILE A 69 26.63 2.93 6.16
C ILE A 69 26.31 4.27 5.48
N VAL A 70 25.80 5.26 6.23
CA VAL A 70 25.59 6.62 5.69
C VAL A 70 26.92 7.22 5.25
N LYS A 71 27.95 7.16 6.10
CA LYS A 71 29.30 7.63 5.74
C LYS A 71 29.85 6.88 4.51
N ASP A 72 29.74 5.56 4.46
CA ASP A 72 30.19 4.77 3.31
C ASP A 72 29.45 5.14 2.01
N VAL A 73 28.15 5.46 2.08
CA VAL A 73 27.37 5.93 0.93
C VAL A 73 27.80 7.33 0.48
N LEU A 74 28.09 8.23 1.42
CA LEU A 74 28.65 9.56 1.16
C LEU A 74 30.09 9.49 0.62
N GLU A 75 30.83 8.42 0.88
CA GLU A 75 32.12 8.12 0.25
C GLU A 75 31.99 7.45 -1.13
N GLY A 76 30.77 7.07 -1.57
CA GLY A 76 30.49 6.51 -2.89
C GLY A 76 30.37 4.98 -2.96
N TYR A 77 30.18 4.30 -1.83
CA TYR A 77 29.81 2.88 -1.79
C TYR A 77 28.28 2.69 -1.84
N ASN A 78 27.82 1.45 -2.04
CA ASN A 78 26.42 1.10 -1.82
C ASN A 78 26.17 0.66 -0.37
N GLY A 79 24.98 0.97 0.15
CA GLY A 79 24.51 0.59 1.47
C GLY A 79 23.12 -0.05 1.45
N THR A 80 22.84 -0.98 2.37
CA THR A 80 21.49 -1.54 2.55
C THR A 80 21.19 -1.79 4.01
N ILE A 81 20.00 -1.36 4.46
CA ILE A 81 19.52 -1.58 5.83
C ILE A 81 18.16 -2.26 5.77
N PHE A 82 18.08 -3.46 6.32
CA PHE A 82 16.86 -4.24 6.44
C PHE A 82 16.26 -4.14 7.85
N ALA A 83 14.94 -4.06 7.94
CA ALA A 83 14.19 -4.48 9.14
C ALA A 83 13.43 -5.78 8.86
N PHE A 84 13.60 -6.79 9.74
CA PHE A 84 13.00 -8.12 9.61
C PHE A 84 12.34 -8.58 10.93
N GLY A 85 11.46 -9.59 10.86
CA GLY A 85 10.72 -10.16 11.98
C GLY A 85 9.20 -10.04 11.83
N GLN A 86 8.44 -10.58 12.78
CA GLN A 86 6.98 -10.68 12.68
C GLN A 86 6.27 -9.31 12.61
N THR A 87 4.99 -9.30 12.25
CA THR A 87 4.09 -8.16 12.45
C THR A 87 4.06 -7.77 13.92
N SER A 88 3.99 -6.45 14.18
CA SER A 88 4.05 -5.86 15.53
C SER A 88 5.32 -6.20 16.34
N SER A 89 6.43 -6.56 15.69
CA SER A 89 7.76 -6.68 16.33
C SER A 89 8.49 -5.35 16.52
N GLY A 90 8.18 -4.32 15.73
CA GLY A 90 8.83 -3.00 15.78
C GLY A 90 9.62 -2.59 14.53
N LYS A 91 9.46 -3.28 13.39
CA LYS A 91 10.18 -2.98 12.13
C LYS A 91 9.99 -1.53 11.65
N THR A 92 8.77 -1.13 11.34
CA THR A 92 8.42 0.23 10.89
C THR A 92 8.75 1.29 11.94
N HIS A 93 8.59 0.99 13.23
CA HIS A 93 9.05 1.85 14.32
C HIS A 93 10.58 2.06 14.30
N THR A 94 11.35 1.05 13.89
CA THR A 94 12.81 1.14 13.78
C THR A 94 13.24 1.87 12.51
N MET A 95 12.59 1.62 11.38
CA MET A 95 12.90 2.26 10.11
C MET A 95 12.44 3.72 10.07
N GLU A 96 11.19 4.01 10.39
CA GLU A 96 10.58 5.34 10.27
C GLU A 96 10.41 6.03 11.63
N GLY A 97 9.92 5.28 12.63
CA GLY A 97 9.53 5.85 13.92
C GLY A 97 8.38 6.85 13.78
N SER A 98 8.40 7.91 14.59
CA SER A 98 7.59 9.11 14.35
C SER A 98 8.42 10.11 13.55
N LEU A 99 8.11 10.31 12.27
CA LEU A 99 8.98 11.04 11.32
C LEU A 99 9.37 12.45 11.79
N HIS A 100 8.41 13.14 12.41
CA HIS A 100 8.52 14.57 12.79
C HIS A 100 8.85 14.78 14.27
N ASP A 101 9.30 13.74 14.98
CA ASP A 101 9.64 13.74 16.41
C ASP A 101 11.15 13.53 16.60
N PRO A 102 11.93 14.51 17.11
CA PRO A 102 13.39 14.40 17.25
C PRO A 102 13.88 13.20 18.08
N ASP A 103 13.11 12.76 19.07
CA ASP A 103 13.48 11.65 19.95
C ASP A 103 12.98 10.30 19.38
N ASN A 104 11.76 10.27 18.85
CA ASN A 104 11.11 9.04 18.38
C ASN A 104 11.26 8.75 16.87
N MET A 105 11.87 9.65 16.08
CA MET A 105 12.21 9.37 14.68
C MET A 105 13.18 8.20 14.55
N GLY A 106 12.92 7.34 13.56
CA GLY A 106 13.67 6.11 13.31
C GLY A 106 14.96 6.30 12.51
N ILE A 107 15.39 5.24 11.84
CA ILE A 107 16.61 5.21 11.03
C ILE A 107 16.50 6.15 9.81
N ILE A 108 15.41 6.10 9.02
CA ILE A 108 15.28 6.84 7.75
C ILE A 108 15.36 8.37 7.98
N PRO A 109 14.64 9.00 8.92
CA PRO A 109 14.75 10.45 9.12
C PRO A 109 16.16 10.88 9.58
N ARG A 110 16.81 10.07 10.42
CA ARG A 110 18.18 10.34 10.91
C ARG A 110 19.23 10.16 9.80
N ILE A 111 19.02 9.21 8.88
CA ILE A 111 19.83 9.09 7.65
C ILE A 111 19.72 10.35 6.81
N VAL A 112 18.49 10.82 6.56
CA VAL A 112 18.24 12.04 5.78
C VAL A 112 18.91 13.25 6.43
N GLN A 113 18.75 13.40 7.75
CA GLN A 113 19.36 14.48 8.50
C GLN A 113 20.90 14.44 8.46
N ASP A 114 21.55 13.29 8.69
CA ASP A 114 23.02 13.17 8.62
C ASP A 114 23.56 13.36 7.19
N ILE A 115 22.81 12.94 6.13
CA ILE A 115 23.18 13.22 4.73
C ILE A 115 23.18 14.71 4.43
N PHE A 116 22.10 15.44 4.77
CA PHE A 116 22.03 16.87 4.52
C PHE A 116 22.99 17.66 5.41
N ASN A 117 23.14 17.31 6.70
CA ASN A 117 24.14 17.89 7.59
C ASN A 117 25.56 17.72 7.04
N TYR A 118 25.90 16.55 6.48
CA TYR A 118 27.18 16.32 5.82
C TYR A 118 27.36 17.28 4.64
N ILE A 119 26.38 17.35 3.73
CA ILE A 119 26.41 18.22 2.55
C ILE A 119 26.56 19.70 2.93
N TYR A 120 25.86 20.17 3.97
CA TYR A 120 25.99 21.53 4.50
C TYR A 120 27.34 21.81 5.20
N SER A 121 28.17 20.78 5.40
CA SER A 121 29.51 20.87 6.01
C SER A 121 30.66 20.61 5.02
N MET A 122 30.35 20.34 3.75
CA MET A 122 31.35 20.08 2.70
C MET A 122 31.92 21.36 2.08
N ASP A 123 33.05 21.18 1.40
CA ASP A 123 33.72 22.20 0.60
C ASP A 123 32.89 22.62 -0.63
N GLU A 124 32.99 23.89 -1.04
CA GLU A 124 32.26 24.47 -2.20
C GLU A 124 32.61 23.77 -3.53
N ASN A 125 33.72 23.03 -3.57
CA ASN A 125 34.17 22.22 -4.70
C ASN A 125 33.41 20.88 -4.88
N LEU A 126 32.42 20.56 -4.04
CA LEU A 126 31.60 19.33 -4.15
C LEU A 126 30.13 19.64 -4.46
N GLU A 127 29.70 19.37 -5.70
CA GLU A 127 28.30 19.49 -6.11
C GLU A 127 27.53 18.19 -5.82
N PHE A 128 26.45 18.26 -5.04
CA PHE A 128 25.64 17.11 -4.65
C PHE A 128 24.31 17.04 -5.39
N HIS A 129 23.96 15.85 -5.87
CA HIS A 129 22.71 15.53 -6.56
C HIS A 129 22.02 14.36 -5.87
N ILE A 130 21.03 14.64 -5.02
CA ILE A 130 20.26 13.61 -4.31
C ILE A 130 19.01 13.25 -5.11
N LYS A 131 18.77 11.95 -5.28
CA LYS A 131 17.52 11.39 -5.80
C LYS A 131 16.91 10.40 -4.82
N VAL A 132 15.60 10.46 -4.65
CA VAL A 132 14.82 9.49 -3.88
C VAL A 132 13.73 8.82 -4.71
N TRP A 133 13.42 7.57 -4.40
CA TRP A 133 12.19 6.91 -4.83
C TRP A 133 11.72 5.91 -3.78
N THR A 134 10.42 5.61 -3.79
CA THR A 134 9.79 4.66 -2.87
C THR A 134 8.81 3.74 -3.60
N THR A 135 8.87 2.46 -3.27
CA THR A 135 7.94 1.43 -3.75
C THR A 135 7.39 0.62 -2.59
N THR A 136 6.16 0.14 -2.76
CA THR A 136 5.59 -0.93 -1.95
C THR A 136 5.38 -2.15 -2.86
N SER A 137 5.69 -3.35 -2.37
CA SER A 137 5.51 -4.60 -3.10
C SER A 137 4.56 -5.58 -2.39
N VAL A 138 3.61 -6.12 -3.17
CA VAL A 138 2.64 -7.14 -2.77
C VAL A 138 2.46 -8.08 -3.96
N PHE A 139 3.38 -9.03 -4.15
CA PHE A 139 3.63 -9.77 -5.42
C PHE A 139 4.06 -8.88 -6.61
N LEU A 140 3.38 -7.75 -6.83
CA LEU A 140 3.64 -6.75 -7.86
C LEU A 140 4.33 -5.52 -7.23
N LEU A 141 5.10 -4.77 -8.04
CA LEU A 141 5.75 -3.52 -7.62
C LEU A 141 4.85 -2.32 -7.94
N TYR A 142 4.66 -1.42 -6.98
CA TYR A 142 3.85 -0.20 -7.13
C TYR A 142 4.70 1.05 -6.88
N SER A 143 4.59 2.07 -7.73
CA SER A 143 5.24 3.36 -7.46
C SER A 143 4.50 4.09 -6.34
N SER A 144 5.05 4.14 -5.13
CA SER A 144 4.40 4.86 -4.03
C SER A 144 4.34 6.38 -4.28
N LEU A 145 5.13 6.90 -5.22
CA LEU A 145 5.07 8.28 -5.75
C LEU A 145 4.24 8.44 -7.04
N SER A 146 3.40 7.46 -7.41
CA SER A 146 2.51 7.58 -8.58
C SER A 146 1.41 6.50 -8.57
N VAL A 147 0.20 6.87 -8.15
CA VAL A 147 -0.97 5.98 -8.01
C VAL A 147 -1.41 5.32 -9.34
N THR A 148 -0.97 5.84 -10.49
CA THR A 148 -1.25 5.28 -11.81
C THR A 148 -0.23 4.23 -12.29
N LYS A 149 0.91 4.07 -11.60
CA LYS A 149 2.03 3.21 -12.03
C LYS A 149 2.07 1.89 -11.24
N ASN A 150 1.25 0.95 -11.69
CA ASN A 150 1.08 -0.37 -11.08
C ASN A 150 1.87 -1.45 -11.83
N ASN A 151 2.26 -2.52 -11.11
CA ASN A 151 3.02 -3.67 -11.64
C ASN A 151 4.30 -3.32 -12.43
N LEU A 152 5.19 -2.55 -11.81
CA LEU A 152 6.50 -2.23 -12.40
C LEU A 152 7.37 -3.49 -12.61
N SER A 153 8.30 -3.39 -13.56
CA SER A 153 9.20 -4.48 -13.98
C SER A 153 10.66 -4.19 -13.64
N VAL A 154 11.32 -5.16 -13.01
CA VAL A 154 12.76 -5.10 -12.72
C VAL A 154 13.52 -5.39 -14.01
N HIS A 155 14.40 -4.48 -14.39
CA HIS A 155 15.35 -4.61 -15.49
C HIS A 155 16.78 -4.62 -14.94
N GLU A 156 17.73 -5.06 -15.75
CA GLU A 156 19.17 -5.02 -15.47
C GLU A 156 19.79 -4.00 -16.45
N ASP A 157 20.74 -3.17 -15.99
CA ASP A 157 21.41 -2.18 -16.84
C ASP A 157 22.59 -2.79 -17.64
N LYS A 158 23.35 -1.95 -18.36
CA LYS A 158 24.52 -2.40 -19.15
C LYS A 158 25.61 -3.07 -18.31
N ASN A 159 25.67 -2.79 -17.02
CA ASN A 159 26.60 -3.35 -16.04
C ASN A 159 25.97 -4.49 -15.22
N ARG A 160 24.76 -4.95 -15.60
CA ARG A 160 23.89 -5.89 -14.87
C ARG A 160 23.36 -5.40 -13.52
N VAL A 161 23.43 -4.10 -13.24
CA VAL A 161 22.88 -3.52 -12.00
C VAL A 161 21.35 -3.47 -12.10
N PRO A 162 20.60 -4.01 -11.11
CA PRO A 162 19.15 -4.05 -11.17
C PRO A 162 18.51 -2.67 -10.94
N TYR A 163 17.43 -2.39 -11.67
CA TYR A 163 16.63 -1.16 -11.50
C TYR A 163 15.15 -1.39 -11.81
N VAL A 164 14.27 -0.57 -11.22
CA VAL A 164 12.81 -0.66 -11.42
C VAL A 164 12.39 0.25 -12.57
N LYS A 165 12.18 -0.32 -13.76
CA LYS A 165 11.83 0.45 -14.97
C LYS A 165 10.49 1.15 -14.79
N GLY A 166 10.47 2.45 -15.06
CA GLY A 166 9.28 3.29 -14.98
C GLY A 166 8.98 3.83 -13.57
N CYS A 167 9.72 3.45 -12.54
CA CYS A 167 9.58 4.06 -11.21
C CYS A 167 9.84 5.57 -11.26
N THR A 168 9.14 6.34 -10.42
CA THR A 168 9.33 7.79 -10.34
C THR A 168 10.49 8.11 -9.40
N GLU A 169 11.60 8.60 -9.93
CA GLU A 169 12.65 9.27 -9.16
C GLU A 169 12.29 10.75 -8.96
N ARG A 170 12.48 11.26 -7.75
CA ARG A 170 12.34 12.68 -7.40
C ARG A 170 13.70 13.22 -6.95
N PHE A 171 14.12 14.37 -7.49
CA PHE A 171 15.24 15.13 -6.94
C PHE A 171 14.77 15.88 -5.68
N VAL A 172 15.65 16.00 -4.68
CA VAL A 172 15.33 16.59 -3.38
C VAL A 172 16.49 17.48 -2.89
N CYS A 173 16.15 18.67 -2.41
CA CYS A 173 17.11 19.71 -2.01
C CYS A 173 17.15 19.98 -0.50
N SER A 174 16.20 19.43 0.27
CA SER A 174 16.06 19.61 1.71
C SER A 174 15.60 18.33 2.43
N PRO A 175 15.87 18.18 3.75
CA PRO A 175 15.30 17.10 4.56
C PRO A 175 13.78 17.04 4.48
N GLU A 176 13.12 18.20 4.48
CA GLU A 176 11.67 18.38 4.47
C GLU A 176 11.04 17.77 3.22
N GLU A 177 11.59 18.04 2.02
CA GLU A 177 11.14 17.43 0.77
C GLU A 177 11.22 15.89 0.80
N VAL A 178 12.15 15.32 1.56
CA VAL A 178 12.26 13.86 1.72
C VAL A 178 11.18 13.33 2.67
N MET A 179 10.87 14.03 3.77
CA MET A 179 9.78 13.64 4.66
C MET A 179 8.42 13.73 3.94
N ASP A 180 8.18 14.82 3.20
CA ASP A 180 6.98 15.00 2.37
C ASP A 180 6.84 13.86 1.34
N THR A 181 7.96 13.44 0.74
CA THR A 181 8.00 12.32 -0.22
C THR A 181 7.72 10.97 0.45
N ILE A 182 8.05 10.79 1.73
CA ILE A 182 7.69 9.61 2.52
C ILE A 182 6.20 9.64 2.89
N ASP A 183 5.69 10.79 3.37
CA ASP A 183 4.28 10.93 3.78
C ASP A 183 3.32 10.88 2.58
N GLU A 184 3.69 11.40 1.41
CA GLU A 184 2.99 11.15 0.14
C GLU A 184 2.95 9.64 -0.18
N GLY A 185 4.11 8.97 -0.05
CA GLY A 185 4.22 7.53 -0.27
C GLY A 185 3.32 6.70 0.66
N LYS A 186 3.17 7.14 1.91
CA LYS A 186 2.26 6.56 2.92
C LYS A 186 0.80 6.82 2.58
N ALA A 187 0.44 8.05 2.22
CA ALA A 187 -0.93 8.41 1.83
C ALA A 187 -1.39 7.58 0.61
N ASN A 188 -0.55 7.50 -0.43
CA ASN A 188 -0.81 6.69 -1.62
C ASN A 188 -0.94 5.19 -1.29
N ARG A 189 -0.10 4.65 -0.39
CA ARG A 189 -0.22 3.27 0.12
C ARG A 189 -1.55 3.05 0.86
N HIS A 190 -2.01 4.04 1.64
CA HIS A 190 -3.26 3.94 2.39
C HIS A 190 -4.49 3.95 1.46
N VAL A 191 -4.50 4.82 0.43
CA VAL A 191 -5.55 4.86 -0.59
C VAL A 191 -5.66 3.55 -1.38
N ALA A 192 -4.52 2.92 -1.71
CA ALA A 192 -4.51 1.60 -2.32
C ALA A 192 -5.08 0.51 -1.38
N VAL A 193 -4.72 0.55 -0.10
CA VAL A 193 -5.22 -0.37 0.95
C VAL A 193 -6.73 -0.25 1.16
N THR A 194 -7.31 0.96 1.09
CA THR A 194 -8.77 1.14 1.22
C THR A 194 -9.58 0.48 0.09
N ASN A 195 -8.97 0.20 -1.07
CA ASN A 195 -9.61 -0.54 -2.17
C ASN A 195 -9.34 -2.05 -2.14
N MET A 196 -8.31 -2.55 -1.44
CA MET A 196 -7.91 -3.97 -1.43
C MET A 196 -7.35 -4.45 -0.08
N ASN A 197 -8.23 -4.55 0.92
CA ASN A 197 -8.01 -5.23 2.20
C ASN A 197 -6.86 -4.75 3.12
N GLU A 198 -6.95 -5.15 4.39
CA GLU A 198 -6.04 -4.75 5.46
C GLU A 198 -4.68 -5.46 5.32
N HIS A 199 -3.70 -4.79 4.67
CA HIS A 199 -2.53 -5.48 4.12
C HIS A 199 -1.15 -4.78 4.32
N SER A 200 -1.04 -3.83 5.26
CA SER A 200 0.25 -3.19 5.60
C SER A 200 1.30 -4.17 6.14
N SER A 201 0.87 -5.16 6.94
CA SER A 201 1.67 -6.22 7.54
C SER A 201 2.33 -7.18 6.54
N ARG A 202 1.75 -7.33 5.34
CA ARG A 202 2.09 -8.35 4.34
C ARG A 202 2.68 -7.74 3.07
N SER A 203 3.23 -6.53 3.16
CA SER A 203 3.76 -5.78 2.03
C SER A 203 5.11 -5.16 2.38
N HIS A 204 6.11 -5.39 1.53
CA HIS A 204 7.47 -4.87 1.75
C HIS A 204 7.54 -3.44 1.20
N SER A 205 8.23 -2.55 1.90
CA SER A 205 8.54 -1.20 1.43
C SER A 205 10.04 -1.04 1.21
N ILE A 206 10.42 -0.50 0.06
CA ILE A 206 11.80 -0.16 -0.28
C ILE A 206 11.84 1.33 -0.56
N PHE A 207 12.58 2.06 0.27
CA PHE A 207 12.93 3.45 0.07
C PHE A 207 14.40 3.51 -0.38
N GLN A 208 14.71 4.17 -1.49
CA GLN A 208 16.07 4.30 -1.98
C GLN A 208 16.49 5.77 -2.00
N ILE A 209 17.62 6.08 -1.36
CA ILE A 209 18.36 7.33 -1.55
C ILE A 209 19.53 7.04 -2.50
N ASN A 210 19.72 7.85 -3.52
CA ASN A 210 20.90 7.84 -4.39
C ASN A 210 21.59 9.20 -4.23
N VAL A 211 22.78 9.19 -3.65
CA VAL A 211 23.63 10.37 -3.50
C VAL A 211 24.69 10.32 -4.58
N LYS A 212 24.57 11.23 -5.56
CA LYS A 212 25.67 11.55 -6.45
C LYS A 212 26.42 12.77 -5.93
N GLN A 213 27.73 12.76 -6.08
CA GLN A 213 28.58 13.92 -5.84
C GLN A 213 29.58 14.06 -6.99
N GLU A 214 29.91 15.31 -7.32
CA GLU A 214 30.88 15.67 -8.35
C GLU A 214 31.85 16.70 -7.78
N ASN A 215 33.14 16.36 -7.80
CA ASN A 215 34.18 17.29 -7.40
C ASN A 215 34.60 18.16 -8.58
N THR A 216 34.27 19.45 -8.55
CA THR A 216 34.45 20.39 -9.67
C THR A 216 35.91 20.67 -9.99
N ALA A 217 36.82 20.47 -9.03
CA ALA A 217 38.27 20.68 -9.20
C ALA A 217 39.02 19.46 -9.77
N THR A 218 38.45 18.24 -9.70
CA THR A 218 39.08 16.99 -10.16
C THR A 218 38.27 16.22 -11.20
N GLU A 219 37.04 16.68 -11.51
CA GLU A 219 36.04 16.00 -12.35
C GLU A 219 35.69 14.58 -11.87
N GLN A 220 35.99 14.24 -10.60
CA GLN A 220 35.66 12.93 -10.05
C GLN A 220 34.21 12.88 -9.61
N LYS A 221 33.43 11.97 -10.22
CA LYS A 221 32.03 11.70 -9.89
C LYS A 221 31.92 10.40 -9.10
N LEU A 222 31.18 10.42 -7.99
CA LEU A 222 30.93 9.28 -7.10
C LEU A 222 29.42 9.07 -6.92
N SER A 223 28.98 7.82 -6.73
CA SER A 223 27.59 7.41 -6.92
C SER A 223 27.15 6.36 -5.90
N GLY A 224 26.69 6.81 -4.73
CA GLY A 224 26.31 5.93 -3.61
C GLY A 224 24.80 5.66 -3.54
N LYS A 225 24.38 4.39 -3.60
CA LYS A 225 22.96 4.01 -3.42
C LYS A 225 22.73 3.41 -2.04
N LEU A 226 21.70 3.89 -1.35
CA LEU A 226 21.27 3.42 -0.02
C LEU A 226 19.85 2.89 -0.08
N TYR A 227 19.69 1.59 0.11
CA TYR A 227 18.39 0.89 0.15
C TYR A 227 17.93 0.70 1.59
N LEU A 228 16.75 1.19 1.92
CA LEU A 228 16.16 1.16 3.25
C LEU A 228 14.85 0.36 3.17
N VAL A 229 14.85 -0.83 3.78
CA VAL A 229 13.89 -1.89 3.50
C VAL A 229 13.13 -2.31 4.75
N ASP A 230 11.83 -2.02 4.83
CA ASP A 230 10.91 -2.59 5.81
C ASP A 230 10.20 -3.79 5.18
N LEU A 231 10.47 -5.00 5.68
CA LEU A 231 9.95 -6.24 5.10
C LEU A 231 8.51 -6.54 5.59
N ALA A 232 7.82 -7.47 4.94
CA ALA A 232 6.60 -8.06 5.48
C ALA A 232 6.84 -8.81 6.82
N GLY A 233 5.78 -9.12 7.56
CA GLY A 233 5.82 -9.98 8.74
C GLY A 233 6.32 -11.40 8.43
N SER A 234 7.21 -11.93 9.28
CA SER A 234 7.76 -13.30 9.16
C SER A 234 6.73 -14.40 9.41
N GLU A 235 5.63 -14.09 10.12
CA GLU A 235 4.65 -15.06 10.62
C GLU A 235 3.80 -15.73 9.53
N LYS A 236 4.01 -15.36 8.26
CA LYS A 236 3.52 -16.10 7.10
C LYS A 236 4.67 -16.35 6.13
N VAL A 237 4.85 -17.64 5.79
CA VAL A 237 5.97 -18.20 5.03
C VAL A 237 6.23 -17.38 3.76
N CYS A 238 7.36 -16.66 3.73
CA CYS A 238 7.84 -15.95 2.55
C CYS A 238 9.37 -15.97 2.48
N LEU A 239 10.08 -15.29 3.38
CA LEU A 239 11.56 -15.23 3.33
C LEU A 239 12.30 -16.48 3.86
N MET A 240 11.63 -17.34 4.63
CA MET A 240 12.31 -18.45 5.30
C MET A 240 12.85 -19.51 4.31
N CYS A 241 12.18 -19.70 3.17
CA CYS A 241 12.65 -20.58 2.09
C CYS A 241 13.91 -20.01 1.41
N TYR A 242 13.92 -18.70 1.14
CA TYR A 242 14.98 -18.01 0.38
C TYR A 242 16.34 -18.03 1.07
N MET A 243 16.41 -18.16 2.41
CA MET A 243 17.67 -18.30 3.14
C MET A 243 18.01 -19.73 3.53
N ASN A 244 17.24 -20.72 3.07
CA ASN A 244 17.62 -22.13 3.16
C ASN A 244 18.47 -22.57 1.96
N SER A 245 18.38 -21.87 0.83
CA SER A 245 19.26 -22.04 -0.34
C SER A 245 20.62 -21.32 -0.22
N PHE A 246 20.81 -20.42 0.76
CA PHE A 246 22.11 -19.83 1.12
C PHE A 246 22.91 -20.69 2.15
N GLN A 247 22.69 -22.01 2.20
CA GLN A 247 23.65 -22.87 2.90
C GLN A 247 24.99 -22.92 2.12
N PRO A 248 26.13 -23.17 2.79
CA PRO A 248 27.42 -23.39 2.13
C PRO A 248 27.49 -24.78 1.46
N VAL A 249 26.60 -25.03 0.50
CA VAL A 249 26.47 -26.31 -0.23
C VAL A 249 26.82 -26.08 -1.70
N TYR A 250 28.12 -25.92 -1.97
CA TYR A 250 28.82 -26.13 -3.25
C TYR A 250 28.30 -25.49 -4.57
N THR A 251 27.20 -24.74 -4.57
CA THR A 251 26.64 -24.10 -5.77
C THR A 251 26.95 -22.62 -5.82
N THR A 252 27.71 -22.18 -6.83
CA THR A 252 28.02 -20.76 -7.08
C THR A 252 26.80 -19.93 -7.53
N TYR A 253 25.66 -20.57 -7.79
CA TYR A 253 24.42 -19.92 -8.18
C TYR A 253 23.57 -19.55 -6.97
N VAL A 254 23.10 -18.30 -6.93
CA VAL A 254 22.16 -17.78 -5.94
C VAL A 254 20.84 -17.43 -6.66
N PRO A 255 19.68 -17.92 -6.18
CA PRO A 255 18.39 -17.76 -6.86
C PRO A 255 17.77 -16.37 -6.64
N TYR A 256 18.46 -15.30 -7.07
CA TYR A 256 17.93 -13.93 -6.98
C TYR A 256 16.64 -13.74 -7.78
N ARG A 257 16.43 -14.53 -8.85
CA ARG A 257 15.33 -14.35 -9.82
C ARG A 257 13.96 -14.74 -9.28
N ASP A 258 13.90 -15.58 -8.25
CA ASP A 258 12.68 -16.15 -7.66
C ASP A 258 11.71 -15.09 -7.11
N SER A 259 12.19 -13.87 -6.80
CA SER A 259 11.33 -12.72 -6.51
C SER A 259 11.81 -11.41 -7.12
N LYS A 260 10.87 -10.50 -7.44
CA LYS A 260 11.20 -9.12 -7.85
C LYS A 260 12.06 -8.39 -6.79
N MET A 261 11.88 -8.69 -5.51
CA MET A 261 12.61 -8.07 -4.41
C MET A 261 14.07 -8.54 -4.34
N THR A 262 14.32 -9.85 -4.44
CA THR A 262 15.69 -10.41 -4.47
C THR A 262 16.45 -10.04 -5.73
N ARG A 263 15.77 -9.75 -6.85
CA ARG A 263 16.40 -9.11 -8.02
C ARG A 263 16.80 -7.65 -7.75
N ILE A 264 15.93 -6.83 -7.15
CA ILE A 264 16.27 -5.43 -6.79
C ILE A 264 17.44 -5.38 -5.80
N LEU A 265 17.46 -6.30 -4.84
CA LEU A 265 18.42 -6.33 -3.74
C LEU A 265 19.56 -7.34 -3.97
N GLN A 266 19.82 -7.70 -5.23
CA GLN A 266 20.90 -8.63 -5.61
C GLN A 266 22.27 -8.11 -5.16
N ASP A 267 22.55 -6.81 -5.37
CA ASP A 267 23.79 -6.18 -4.88
C ASP A 267 23.91 -6.20 -3.35
N SER A 268 22.77 -6.28 -2.62
CA SER A 268 22.71 -6.24 -1.16
C SER A 268 23.02 -7.57 -0.47
N LEU A 269 22.92 -8.70 -1.16
CA LEU A 269 22.88 -10.05 -0.56
C LEU A 269 23.86 -11.01 -1.24
N GLY A 270 25.15 -10.68 -1.22
CA GLY A 270 26.21 -11.38 -1.95
C GLY A 270 26.88 -10.55 -3.06
N GLY A 271 26.59 -9.25 -3.16
CA GLY A 271 27.10 -8.35 -4.20
C GLY A 271 27.86 -7.13 -3.67
N ASN A 272 27.90 -6.06 -4.46
CA ASN A 272 28.56 -4.80 -4.11
C ASN A 272 27.67 -3.92 -3.22
N CYS A 273 27.66 -4.19 -1.91
CA CYS A 273 26.94 -3.38 -0.93
C CYS A 273 27.39 -3.65 0.52
N ARG A 274 27.41 -2.62 1.37
CA ARG A 274 27.50 -2.80 2.83
C ARG A 274 26.10 -2.98 3.43
N THR A 275 25.83 -4.19 3.93
CA THR A 275 24.49 -4.55 4.43
C THR A 275 24.46 -4.71 5.95
N THR A 276 23.50 -4.04 6.59
CA THR A 276 23.10 -4.31 7.98
C THR A 276 21.65 -4.80 8.03
N MET A 277 21.37 -5.77 8.89
CA MET A 277 20.04 -6.34 9.10
C MET A 277 19.62 -6.20 10.56
N VAL A 278 18.56 -5.44 10.81
CA VAL A 278 17.95 -5.27 12.14
C VAL A 278 16.78 -6.24 12.29
N ILE A 279 17.00 -7.32 13.04
CA ILE A 279 15.94 -8.29 13.35
C ILE A 279 15.16 -7.82 14.59
N CYS A 280 13.87 -7.58 14.42
CA CYS A 280 12.97 -7.05 15.46
C CYS A 280 12.20 -8.20 16.11
N CYS A 281 12.16 -8.22 17.45
CA CYS A 281 11.54 -9.29 18.24
C CYS A 281 10.55 -8.74 19.28
N SER A 282 9.47 -9.50 19.56
CA SER A 282 8.65 -9.27 20.75
C SER A 282 9.29 -9.98 21.96
N PRO A 283 9.31 -9.37 23.16
CA PRO A 283 9.73 -10.08 24.37
C PRO A 283 8.62 -10.95 24.98
N SER A 284 7.43 -11.04 24.38
CA SER A 284 6.29 -11.82 24.89
C SER A 284 6.51 -13.34 24.77
N SER A 285 6.15 -14.06 25.83
CA SER A 285 6.01 -15.52 25.85
C SER A 285 5.05 -16.08 24.79
N TYR A 286 4.02 -15.33 24.39
CA TYR A 286 3.11 -15.73 23.30
C TYR A 286 3.83 -15.75 21.94
N ASN A 287 4.88 -14.93 21.79
CA ASN A 287 5.63 -14.75 20.55
C ASN A 287 7.01 -15.45 20.57
N GLU A 288 7.21 -16.42 21.46
CA GLU A 288 8.47 -17.16 21.60
C GLU A 288 8.88 -17.88 20.31
N ALA A 289 7.93 -18.53 19.62
CA ALA A 289 8.21 -19.28 18.39
C ALA A 289 8.69 -18.38 17.25
N GLU A 290 7.94 -17.31 16.93
CA GLU A 290 8.33 -16.32 15.92
C GLU A 290 9.63 -15.61 16.26
N THR A 291 9.86 -15.33 17.55
CA THR A 291 11.13 -14.78 18.04
C THR A 291 12.28 -15.75 17.77
N LYS A 292 12.15 -17.04 18.10
CA LYS A 292 13.17 -18.05 17.76
C LYS A 292 13.40 -18.16 16.25
N SER A 293 12.35 -18.16 15.43
CA SER A 293 12.46 -18.15 13.96
C SER A 293 13.23 -16.93 13.46
N THR A 294 12.93 -15.75 13.99
CA THR A 294 13.59 -14.47 13.67
C THR A 294 15.07 -14.48 14.05
N LEU A 295 15.42 -14.99 15.23
CA LEU A 295 16.81 -15.13 15.69
C LEU A 295 17.60 -16.14 14.84
N MET A 296 17.01 -17.31 14.55
CA MET A 296 17.60 -18.33 13.67
C MET A 296 17.81 -17.82 12.24
N PHE A 297 16.93 -16.96 11.73
CA PHE A 297 17.08 -16.30 10.44
C PHE A 297 18.27 -15.33 10.44
N GLY A 298 18.37 -14.47 11.45
CA GLY A 298 19.51 -13.56 11.60
C GLY A 298 20.87 -14.27 11.71
N GLN A 299 20.92 -15.43 12.39
CA GLN A 299 22.14 -16.25 12.44
C GLN A 299 22.57 -16.77 11.06
N ARG A 300 21.63 -17.06 10.15
CA ARG A 300 21.95 -17.42 8.74
C ARG A 300 22.37 -16.19 7.93
N ALA A 301 21.71 -15.05 8.11
CA ALA A 301 22.10 -13.82 7.40
C ALA A 301 23.54 -13.39 7.69
N LYS A 302 24.01 -13.57 8.93
CA LYS A 302 25.39 -13.24 9.35
C LYS A 302 26.49 -14.04 8.63
N THR A 303 26.19 -15.19 8.01
CA THR A 303 27.20 -15.98 7.27
C THR A 303 27.41 -15.52 5.82
N ILE A 304 26.58 -14.61 5.29
CA ILE A 304 26.75 -14.09 3.93
C ILE A 304 27.89 -13.07 3.90
N LYS A 305 28.78 -13.22 2.90
CA LYS A 305 29.79 -12.22 2.53
C LYS A 305 29.30 -11.39 1.33
N ASN A 306 29.56 -10.09 1.39
CA ASN A 306 29.44 -9.16 0.28
C ASN A 306 30.84 -8.70 -0.16
N THR A 307 30.99 -8.27 -1.42
CA THR A 307 32.27 -7.87 -2.03
C THR A 307 32.18 -6.42 -2.47
N VAL A 308 32.73 -5.51 -1.66
CA VAL A 308 32.42 -4.08 -1.72
C VAL A 308 33.46 -3.31 -2.54
N CYS A 309 32.95 -2.50 -3.48
CA CYS A 309 33.70 -1.72 -4.46
C CYS A 309 33.19 -0.27 -4.53
N LEU A 310 34.12 0.68 -4.72
CA LEU A 310 33.80 2.10 -4.85
C LEU A 310 33.17 2.42 -6.22
N ASN A 311 32.01 3.10 -6.23
CA ASN A 311 31.30 3.45 -7.46
C ASN A 311 31.80 4.78 -8.06
N VAL A 312 32.83 4.70 -8.91
CA VAL A 312 33.37 5.86 -9.63
C VAL A 312 32.75 5.99 -11.03
N GLU A 313 32.07 7.11 -11.29
CA GLU A 313 31.51 7.43 -12.61
C GLU A 313 32.55 8.20 -13.45
N LEU A 314 33.43 7.46 -14.13
CA LEU A 314 34.47 8.04 -14.99
C LEU A 314 33.88 8.75 -16.23
N THR A 315 34.47 9.88 -16.61
CA THR A 315 34.10 10.60 -17.85
C THR A 315 34.50 9.82 -19.10
N ALA A 316 33.93 10.16 -20.27
CA ALA A 316 34.25 9.49 -21.53
C ALA A 316 35.75 9.56 -21.90
N GLU A 317 36.41 10.67 -21.56
CA GLU A 317 37.84 10.87 -21.79
C GLU A 317 38.71 10.08 -20.79
N GLN A 318 38.31 10.05 -19.52
CA GLN A 318 38.93 9.17 -18.51
C GLN A 318 38.80 7.69 -18.90
N TRP A 319 37.64 7.27 -19.43
CA TRP A 319 37.43 5.93 -19.99
C TRP A 319 38.33 5.64 -21.18
N LYS A 320 38.46 6.58 -22.13
CA LYS A 320 39.37 6.45 -23.28
C LYS A 320 40.82 6.27 -22.82
N LYS A 321 41.32 7.14 -21.94
CA LYS A 321 42.69 7.09 -21.40
C LYS A 321 42.97 5.80 -20.62
N LYS A 322 41.98 5.30 -19.88
CA LYS A 322 42.03 3.99 -19.19
C LYS A 322 42.06 2.82 -20.18
N TYR A 323 41.23 2.85 -21.23
CA TYR A 323 41.22 1.84 -22.29
C TYR A 323 42.54 1.81 -23.07
N GLU A 324 43.11 2.97 -23.41
CA GLU A 324 44.40 3.07 -24.10
C GLU A 324 45.54 2.48 -23.26
N ARG A 325 45.61 2.80 -21.95
CA ARG A 325 46.57 2.19 -21.02
C ARG A 325 46.42 0.66 -20.94
N GLU A 326 45.19 0.16 -20.80
CA GLU A 326 44.97 -1.29 -20.66
C GLU A 326 45.19 -2.05 -21.97
N LYS A 327 44.91 -1.41 -23.12
CA LYS A 327 45.26 -1.91 -24.46
C LYS A 327 46.78 -2.04 -24.61
N SER A 328 47.55 -1.01 -24.24
CA SER A 328 49.02 -1.06 -24.30
C SER A 328 49.60 -2.18 -23.43
N LYS A 329 49.13 -2.34 -22.18
CA LYS A 329 49.50 -3.48 -21.33
C LYS A 329 49.16 -4.82 -21.99
N ASN A 330 47.98 -4.96 -22.61
CA ASN A 330 47.57 -6.19 -23.28
C ASN A 330 48.50 -6.52 -24.45
N THR A 331 48.96 -5.51 -25.20
CA THR A 331 50.01 -5.68 -26.22
C THR A 331 51.32 -6.17 -25.60
N THR A 332 51.85 -5.51 -24.55
CA THR A 332 53.11 -5.93 -23.90
C THR A 332 53.03 -7.34 -23.31
N LEU A 333 51.89 -7.71 -22.70
CA LEU A 333 51.65 -9.06 -22.18
C LEU A 333 51.57 -10.09 -23.31
N ARG A 334 50.96 -9.76 -24.46
CA ARG A 334 50.97 -10.64 -25.65
C ARG A 334 52.38 -10.83 -26.20
N SER A 335 53.16 -9.75 -26.34
CA SER A 335 54.57 -9.84 -26.73
C SER A 335 55.37 -10.69 -25.75
N THR A 336 55.12 -10.55 -24.45
CA THR A 336 55.74 -11.38 -23.38
C THR A 336 55.38 -12.86 -23.53
N ILE A 337 54.11 -13.17 -23.80
CA ILE A 337 53.63 -14.55 -24.02
C ILE A 337 54.28 -15.16 -25.26
N THR A 338 54.22 -14.50 -26.42
CA THR A 338 54.84 -15.00 -27.66
C THR A 338 56.36 -15.16 -27.52
N TRP A 339 57.01 -14.27 -26.79
CA TRP A 339 58.43 -14.37 -26.48
C TRP A 339 58.71 -15.64 -25.63
N LEU A 340 57.93 -15.89 -24.57
CA LEU A 340 58.05 -17.07 -23.70
C LEU A 340 57.68 -18.39 -24.43
N GLU A 341 56.70 -18.36 -25.32
CA GLU A 341 56.31 -19.50 -26.16
C GLU A 341 57.44 -19.89 -27.13
N ASN A 342 58.15 -18.91 -27.70
CA ASN A 342 59.33 -19.14 -28.52
C ASN A 342 60.50 -19.73 -27.70
N GLU A 343 60.76 -19.23 -26.48
CA GLU A 343 61.76 -19.83 -25.58
C GLU A 343 61.40 -21.29 -25.27
N LEU A 344 60.16 -21.54 -24.84
CA LEU A 344 59.64 -22.86 -24.49
C LEU A 344 59.72 -23.86 -25.65
N ASN A 345 59.49 -23.40 -26.88
CA ASN A 345 59.57 -24.26 -28.07
C ASN A 345 61.02 -24.63 -28.42
N ARG A 346 62.01 -23.74 -28.22
CA ARG A 346 63.44 -24.08 -28.35
C ARG A 346 63.84 -25.17 -27.35
N TRP A 347 63.48 -24.99 -26.07
CA TRP A 347 63.70 -26.02 -25.03
C TRP A 347 63.04 -27.37 -25.37
N ARG A 348 61.82 -27.36 -25.91
CA ARG A 348 61.10 -28.57 -26.36
C ARG A 348 61.75 -29.27 -27.55
N ASN A 349 62.39 -28.52 -28.44
CA ASN A 349 63.14 -29.04 -29.58
C ASN A 349 64.54 -29.56 -29.21
N GLY A 350 64.95 -29.43 -27.93
CA GLY A 350 66.26 -29.86 -27.44
C GLY A 350 67.36 -28.81 -27.58
N GLU A 351 67.03 -27.57 -27.95
CA GLU A 351 67.97 -26.45 -27.93
C GLU A 351 68.11 -25.86 -26.52
N SER A 352 69.34 -25.51 -26.12
CA SER A 352 69.58 -24.68 -24.94
C SER A 352 69.57 -23.20 -25.33
N VAL A 353 68.69 -22.40 -24.72
CA VAL A 353 68.68 -20.95 -24.92
C VAL A 353 69.80 -20.29 -24.09
N PRO A 354 70.68 -19.46 -24.68
CA PRO A 354 71.70 -18.70 -23.96
C PRO A 354 71.09 -17.84 -22.84
N VAL A 355 71.80 -17.64 -21.72
CA VAL A 355 71.28 -16.93 -20.54
C VAL A 355 70.96 -15.47 -20.84
N ASP A 356 71.68 -14.88 -21.79
CA ASP A 356 71.47 -13.55 -22.38
C ASP A 356 70.30 -13.48 -23.38
N GLU A 357 69.77 -14.63 -23.81
CA GLU A 357 68.55 -14.79 -24.62
C GLU A 357 67.35 -15.35 -23.81
N GLN A 358 67.45 -15.54 -22.48
CA GLN A 358 66.36 -16.04 -21.62
C GLN A 358 65.45 -14.91 -21.09
N PHE A 359 64.25 -15.24 -20.59
CA PHE A 359 63.27 -14.25 -20.14
C PHE A 359 63.73 -13.42 -18.92
N ASP A 360 64.34 -12.27 -19.17
CA ASP A 360 64.63 -11.28 -18.15
C ASP A 360 63.35 -10.56 -17.69
N LYS A 361 62.77 -11.11 -16.62
CA LYS A 361 61.60 -10.60 -15.91
C LYS A 361 61.84 -9.22 -15.29
N GLU A 362 63.07 -8.83 -14.98
CA GLU A 362 63.36 -7.50 -14.42
C GLU A 362 63.41 -6.46 -15.54
N LYS A 363 64.07 -6.76 -16.66
CA LYS A 363 64.09 -5.94 -17.87
C LYS A 363 62.70 -5.72 -18.47
N ALA A 364 61.87 -6.77 -18.57
CA ALA A 364 60.50 -6.63 -19.06
C ALA A 364 59.63 -5.72 -18.17
N ASN A 365 59.82 -5.76 -16.84
CA ASN A 365 59.17 -4.83 -15.92
C ASN A 365 59.74 -3.41 -16.01
N ALA A 366 61.05 -3.27 -16.24
CA ALA A 366 61.71 -1.98 -16.46
C ALA A 366 61.22 -1.28 -17.73
N GLU A 367 60.98 -2.03 -18.83
CA GLU A 367 60.38 -1.48 -20.06
C GLU A 367 58.94 -0.99 -19.83
N VAL A 368 58.14 -1.71 -19.03
CA VAL A 368 56.79 -1.26 -18.61
C VAL A 368 56.85 -0.01 -17.73
N GLN A 369 57.82 0.12 -16.83
CA GLN A 369 58.02 1.34 -16.02
C GLN A 369 58.60 2.52 -16.80
N ALA A 370 59.45 2.25 -17.81
CA ALA A 370 59.96 3.29 -18.70
C ALA A 370 58.83 3.91 -19.53
N LEU A 371 57.90 3.09 -20.03
CA LEU A 371 56.70 3.54 -20.76
C LEU A 371 55.74 4.42 -19.94
N ASP A 372 55.69 4.28 -18.61
CA ASP A 372 54.88 5.15 -17.74
C ASP A 372 55.55 6.53 -17.50
N ASN A 373 56.83 6.69 -17.88
CA ASN A 373 57.60 7.94 -17.78
C ASN A 373 57.87 8.64 -19.13
N LEU A 374 57.81 7.92 -20.26
CA LEU A 374 58.25 8.40 -21.58
C LEU A 374 57.19 9.24 -22.32
N VAL A 375 56.69 10.29 -21.66
CA VAL A 375 55.75 11.29 -22.22
C VAL A 375 56.46 12.64 -22.49
N ASN A 376 57.80 12.70 -22.38
CA ASN A 376 58.58 13.93 -22.62
C ASN A 376 59.94 13.69 -23.35
N ASN A 377 60.05 14.23 -24.58
CA ASN A 377 61.28 14.59 -25.34
C ASN A 377 62.15 13.48 -26.00
N ASP A 378 62.99 13.90 -26.97
CA ASP A 378 63.41 13.14 -28.17
C ASP A 378 64.84 13.50 -28.71
N LYS A 379 65.61 12.53 -29.29
CA LYS A 379 66.70 12.63 -30.36
C LYS A 379 67.90 11.62 -30.30
N ILE A 380 68.51 11.27 -31.46
CA ILE A 380 69.55 10.20 -31.70
C ILE A 380 70.55 10.54 -32.87
N ALA A 381 71.79 9.98 -32.93
CA ALA A 381 72.70 9.89 -34.13
C ALA A 381 73.84 8.78 -34.09
N PRO A 382 74.48 8.32 -35.23
CA PRO A 382 75.32 7.06 -35.34
C PRO A 382 76.70 7.10 -36.14
N SER A 383 77.45 5.95 -36.35
CA SER A 383 78.79 5.82 -37.06
C SER A 383 79.26 4.35 -37.50
N PRO A 384 80.27 4.08 -38.41
CA PRO A 384 80.48 2.79 -39.19
C PRO A 384 81.86 1.96 -39.12
N SER A 385 82.46 1.46 -40.26
CA SER A 385 83.11 0.10 -40.48
C SER A 385 84.43 -0.08 -41.36
N VAL A 386 84.56 -1.14 -42.25
CA VAL A 386 85.49 -1.51 -43.43
C VAL A 386 86.84 -2.38 -43.34
N PRO A 387 87.36 -3.10 -44.42
CA PRO A 387 88.20 -4.37 -44.38
C PRO A 387 89.45 -4.57 -45.37
N GLY A 388 90.03 -5.80 -45.55
CA GLY A 388 91.06 -6.24 -46.60
C GLY A 388 91.55 -7.74 -46.52
N VAL A 389 92.39 -8.44 -47.36
CA VAL A 389 92.98 -8.28 -48.76
C VAL A 389 93.56 -9.65 -49.38
N LYS A 390 94.65 -9.78 -50.21
CA LYS A 390 94.99 -10.96 -51.15
C LYS A 390 96.51 -11.26 -51.50
N LEU A 391 96.88 -12.42 -52.16
CA LEU A 391 98.07 -12.61 -53.09
C LEU A 391 98.06 -13.88 -54.04
N THR A 392 98.97 -13.95 -55.03
CA THR A 392 98.96 -14.79 -56.30
C THR A 392 100.38 -15.17 -56.86
N ASP A 393 100.64 -15.60 -58.13
CA ASP A 393 100.46 -16.90 -58.86
C ASP A 393 101.38 -16.99 -60.17
N ALA A 394 101.59 -18.15 -60.85
CA ALA A 394 102.33 -18.29 -62.17
C ALA A 394 102.29 -19.64 -62.95
N GLU A 395 103.09 -20.68 -62.65
CA GLU A 395 103.05 -21.97 -63.44
C GLU A 395 101.85 -22.85 -63.06
N LYS A 396 101.48 -22.70 -61.79
CA LYS A 396 100.11 -22.77 -61.27
C LYS A 396 99.07 -22.41 -62.36
N GLU A 397 99.18 -21.24 -63.00
CA GLU A 397 98.17 -20.61 -63.88
C GLU A 397 97.65 -21.49 -65.02
N LYS A 398 98.47 -22.39 -65.60
CA LYS A 398 98.00 -23.25 -66.71
C LYS A 398 97.34 -24.54 -66.24
N CYS A 399 97.81 -25.12 -65.14
CA CYS A 399 97.09 -26.24 -64.50
C CYS A 399 95.82 -25.70 -63.83
N GLU A 400 95.90 -24.53 -63.20
CA GLU A 400 94.76 -23.72 -62.75
C GLU A 400 93.84 -23.31 -63.89
N ALA A 401 94.28 -23.09 -65.12
CA ALA A 401 93.37 -22.77 -66.21
C ALA A 401 92.40 -23.93 -66.53
N GLU A 402 92.83 -25.18 -66.37
CA GLU A 402 91.94 -26.35 -66.50
C GLU A 402 91.27 -26.72 -65.17
N LEU A 403 92.01 -26.67 -64.06
CA LEU A 403 91.52 -26.99 -62.72
C LEU A 403 90.51 -25.95 -62.22
N ALA A 404 90.69 -24.66 -62.48
CA ALA A 404 89.70 -23.61 -62.20
C ALA A 404 88.59 -23.54 -63.26
N LYS A 405 88.76 -24.15 -64.45
CA LYS A 405 87.65 -24.38 -65.38
C LYS A 405 86.77 -25.54 -64.92
N LEU A 406 87.36 -26.58 -64.33
CA LEU A 406 86.66 -27.68 -63.69
C LEU A 406 86.04 -27.27 -62.34
N TYR A 407 86.77 -26.56 -61.49
CA TYR A 407 86.19 -25.95 -60.28
C TYR A 407 85.10 -24.94 -60.65
N LYS A 408 85.28 -24.08 -61.66
CA LYS A 408 84.17 -23.24 -62.10
C LYS A 408 82.96 -24.05 -62.57
N GLN A 409 83.15 -25.16 -63.29
CA GLN A 409 82.03 -26.05 -63.65
C GLN A 409 81.43 -26.79 -62.44
N LEU A 410 82.17 -26.92 -61.34
CA LEU A 410 81.69 -27.45 -60.07
C LEU A 410 80.95 -26.37 -59.28
N ASP A 411 81.51 -25.16 -59.15
CA ASP A 411 80.90 -23.97 -58.55
C ASP A 411 79.60 -23.60 -59.28
N ASP A 412 79.62 -23.51 -60.62
CA ASP A 412 78.43 -23.27 -61.48
C ASP A 412 77.35 -24.37 -61.25
N LYS A 413 77.74 -25.58 -60.78
CA LYS A 413 76.83 -26.70 -60.47
C LYS A 413 76.41 -26.75 -59.01
N ASP A 414 77.27 -26.41 -58.07
CA ASP A 414 76.95 -26.30 -56.65
C ASP A 414 76.09 -25.05 -56.37
N ASP A 415 76.23 -23.98 -57.17
CA ASP A 415 75.26 -22.87 -57.21
C ASP A 415 73.92 -23.30 -57.78
N GLU A 416 73.88 -24.15 -58.83
CA GLU A 416 72.63 -24.71 -59.37
C GLU A 416 71.96 -25.65 -58.35
N ILE A 417 72.74 -26.49 -57.65
CA ILE A 417 72.27 -27.38 -56.58
C ILE A 417 71.83 -26.57 -55.36
N ASN A 418 72.52 -25.50 -54.97
CA ASN A 418 72.08 -24.59 -53.90
C ASN A 418 70.77 -23.88 -54.27
N GLN A 419 70.64 -23.39 -55.51
CA GLN A 419 69.39 -22.77 -55.98
C GLN A 419 68.23 -23.77 -55.99
N GLN A 420 68.45 -25.01 -56.45
CA GLN A 420 67.45 -26.07 -56.38
C GLN A 420 67.11 -26.49 -54.94
N SER A 421 68.10 -26.54 -54.03
CA SER A 421 67.90 -26.88 -52.62
C SER A 421 67.14 -25.78 -51.87
N GLN A 422 67.48 -24.51 -52.11
CA GLN A 422 66.72 -23.36 -51.57
C GLN A 422 65.31 -23.28 -52.13
N LEU A 423 65.09 -23.68 -53.39
CA LEU A 423 63.76 -23.77 -53.99
C LEU A 423 62.96 -24.93 -53.38
N ALA A 424 63.57 -26.10 -53.19
CA ALA A 424 62.95 -27.26 -52.56
C ALA A 424 62.54 -26.99 -51.11
N GLU A 425 63.41 -26.36 -50.31
CA GLU A 425 63.11 -26.02 -48.92
C GLU A 425 62.02 -24.93 -48.82
N LYS A 426 61.98 -23.96 -49.75
CA LYS A 426 60.86 -23.00 -49.87
C LYS A 426 59.53 -23.66 -50.23
N LEU A 427 59.54 -24.61 -51.18
CA LEU A 427 58.34 -25.36 -51.56
C LEU A 427 57.84 -26.26 -50.41
N LYS A 428 58.78 -26.89 -49.68
CA LYS A 428 58.50 -27.68 -48.48
C LYS A 428 57.91 -26.83 -47.35
N GLN A 429 58.43 -25.63 -47.10
CA GLN A 429 57.82 -24.69 -46.15
C GLN A 429 56.41 -24.31 -46.60
N GLN A 430 56.21 -23.96 -47.87
CA GLN A 430 54.87 -23.64 -48.42
C GLN A 430 53.89 -24.82 -48.32
N MET A 431 54.35 -26.08 -48.41
CA MET A 431 53.52 -27.25 -48.14
C MET A 431 53.14 -27.37 -46.66
N LEU A 432 54.09 -27.18 -45.74
CA LEU A 432 53.81 -27.20 -44.30
C LEU A 432 52.83 -26.09 -43.88
N ASP A 433 53.03 -24.87 -44.39
CA ASP A 433 52.13 -23.73 -44.17
C ASP A 433 50.70 -24.04 -44.68
N GLN A 434 50.57 -24.74 -45.81
CA GLN A 434 49.29 -25.18 -46.36
C GLN A 434 48.66 -26.34 -45.56
N GLU A 435 49.44 -27.31 -45.10
CA GLU A 435 48.95 -28.40 -44.26
C GLU A 435 48.46 -27.89 -42.89
N GLU A 436 49.17 -26.96 -42.25
CA GLU A 436 48.70 -26.32 -41.02
C GLU A 436 47.43 -25.50 -41.24
N LEU A 437 47.33 -24.74 -42.33
CA LEU A 437 46.14 -23.94 -42.64
C LEU A 437 44.93 -24.84 -42.96
N LEU A 438 45.13 -25.97 -43.63
CA LEU A 438 44.11 -27.00 -43.82
C LEU A 438 43.73 -27.69 -42.49
N ALA A 439 44.68 -27.91 -41.59
CA ALA A 439 44.43 -28.47 -40.26
C ALA A 439 43.72 -27.47 -39.32
N SER A 440 43.94 -26.16 -39.44
CA SER A 440 43.11 -25.14 -38.79
C SER A 440 41.70 -25.19 -39.36
N SER A 441 41.56 -25.03 -40.68
CA SER A 441 40.25 -24.99 -41.37
C SER A 441 39.36 -26.21 -41.07
N ARG A 442 39.96 -27.41 -40.91
CA ARG A 442 39.25 -28.61 -40.42
C ARG A 442 38.79 -28.48 -38.96
N ARG A 443 39.67 -28.10 -38.04
CA ARG A 443 39.31 -27.87 -36.61
C ARG A 443 38.22 -26.80 -36.48
N ASP A 444 38.33 -25.73 -37.27
CA ASP A 444 37.34 -24.65 -37.30
C ASP A 444 35.98 -25.14 -37.85
N HIS A 445 35.98 -26.00 -38.87
CA HIS A 445 34.78 -26.65 -39.39
C HIS A 445 34.14 -27.61 -38.37
N ASP A 446 34.93 -28.46 -37.71
CA ASP A 446 34.46 -29.39 -36.69
C ASP A 446 33.87 -28.64 -35.49
N ASN A 447 34.52 -27.56 -35.04
CA ASN A 447 34.01 -26.67 -33.99
C ASN A 447 32.68 -26.01 -34.40
N LEU A 448 32.58 -25.50 -35.63
CA LEU A 448 31.34 -24.92 -36.17
C LEU A 448 30.22 -25.95 -36.29
N GLN A 449 30.53 -27.21 -36.62
CA GLN A 449 29.55 -28.29 -36.71
C GLN A 449 29.03 -28.71 -35.32
N VAL A 450 29.90 -28.75 -34.31
CA VAL A 450 29.49 -28.97 -32.90
C VAL A 450 28.59 -27.83 -32.42
N GLU A 451 28.97 -26.58 -32.69
CA GLU A 451 28.19 -25.40 -32.30
C GLU A 451 26.84 -25.32 -33.03
N LEU A 452 26.79 -25.68 -34.31
CA LEU A 452 25.54 -25.80 -35.08
C LEU A 452 24.61 -26.86 -34.47
N ASN A 453 25.15 -28.03 -34.09
CA ASN A 453 24.38 -29.08 -33.45
C ASN A 453 23.87 -28.65 -32.06
N ARG A 454 24.68 -27.91 -31.28
CA ARG A 454 24.29 -27.33 -29.99
C ARG A 454 23.13 -26.35 -30.15
N LEU A 455 23.25 -25.41 -31.10
CA LEU A 455 22.21 -24.42 -31.40
C LEU A 455 20.92 -25.05 -31.96
N GLN A 456 21.01 -26.17 -32.70
CA GLN A 456 19.84 -26.94 -33.10
C GLN A 456 19.14 -27.57 -31.89
N SER A 457 19.89 -28.18 -30.96
CA SER A 457 19.32 -28.76 -29.73
C SER A 457 18.66 -27.71 -28.84
N GLU A 458 19.25 -26.52 -28.70
CA GLU A 458 18.67 -25.40 -27.94
C GLU A 458 17.42 -24.83 -28.61
N ASN A 459 17.37 -24.82 -29.95
CA ASN A 459 16.20 -24.40 -30.72
C ASN A 459 15.03 -25.39 -30.58
N GLU A 460 15.25 -26.70 -30.68
CA GLU A 460 14.18 -27.68 -30.44
C GLU A 460 13.68 -27.65 -28.99
N ALA A 461 14.57 -27.50 -27.99
CA ALA A 461 14.16 -27.30 -26.59
C ALA A 461 13.29 -26.03 -26.44
N SER A 462 13.71 -24.91 -27.03
CA SER A 462 12.96 -23.65 -27.03
C SER A 462 11.58 -23.76 -27.69
N LYS A 463 11.43 -24.62 -28.71
CA LYS A 463 10.12 -24.85 -29.35
C LYS A 463 9.16 -25.62 -28.44
N GLU A 464 9.66 -26.61 -27.69
CA GLU A 464 8.84 -27.37 -26.77
C GLU A 464 8.41 -26.49 -25.57
N GLU A 465 9.30 -25.65 -25.04
CA GLU A 465 8.94 -24.60 -24.07
C GLU A 465 7.84 -23.65 -24.61
N VAL A 466 7.96 -23.18 -25.85
CA VAL A 466 6.94 -22.34 -26.50
C VAL A 466 5.61 -23.09 -26.66
N LYS A 467 5.65 -24.39 -26.91
CA LYS A 467 4.47 -25.25 -27.07
C LYS A 467 3.76 -25.50 -25.73
N GLU A 468 4.50 -25.73 -24.65
CA GLU A 468 3.93 -25.78 -23.28
C GLU A 468 3.29 -24.44 -22.90
N VAL A 469 3.94 -23.31 -23.20
CA VAL A 469 3.39 -21.97 -22.94
C VAL A 469 2.13 -21.71 -23.77
N LEU A 470 2.07 -22.15 -25.02
CA LEU A 470 0.87 -22.03 -25.86
C LEU A 470 -0.29 -22.88 -25.31
N GLN A 471 -0.05 -24.12 -24.88
CA GLN A 471 -1.09 -24.95 -24.27
C GLN A 471 -1.61 -24.31 -22.96
N ALA A 472 -0.71 -23.81 -22.10
CA ALA A 472 -1.11 -23.12 -20.87
C ALA A 472 -1.91 -21.83 -21.13
N LEU A 473 -1.66 -21.13 -22.24
CA LEU A 473 -2.47 -19.97 -22.66
C LEU A 473 -3.85 -20.39 -23.20
N GLU A 474 -3.95 -21.53 -23.87
CA GLU A 474 -5.20 -22.09 -24.39
C GLU A 474 -6.09 -22.57 -23.23
N GLU A 475 -5.53 -23.27 -22.24
CA GLU A 475 -6.20 -23.62 -20.98
C GLU A 475 -6.63 -22.37 -20.19
N LEU A 476 -5.80 -21.31 -20.16
CA LEU A 476 -6.16 -20.05 -19.50
C LEU A 476 -7.32 -19.33 -20.21
N ALA A 477 -7.38 -19.39 -21.54
CA ALA A 477 -8.49 -18.82 -22.33
C ALA A 477 -9.82 -19.54 -22.06
N VAL A 478 -9.82 -20.88 -22.02
CA VAL A 478 -11.02 -21.67 -21.67
C VAL A 478 -11.50 -21.36 -20.25
N ASN A 479 -10.57 -21.24 -19.28
CA ASN A 479 -10.90 -20.82 -17.91
C ASN A 479 -11.45 -19.38 -17.85
N TYR A 480 -10.95 -18.47 -18.69
CA TYR A 480 -11.45 -17.10 -18.77
C TYR A 480 -12.90 -17.05 -19.30
N ASP A 481 -13.20 -17.75 -20.40
CA ASP A 481 -14.56 -17.79 -20.96
C ASP A 481 -15.55 -18.42 -19.98
N GLN A 482 -15.16 -19.51 -19.30
CA GLN A 482 -16.00 -20.15 -18.27
C GLN A 482 -16.27 -19.20 -17.09
N LYS A 483 -15.27 -18.42 -16.66
CA LYS A 483 -15.45 -17.40 -15.61
C LYS A 483 -16.26 -16.18 -16.09
N SER A 484 -16.14 -15.81 -17.36
CA SER A 484 -16.96 -14.77 -17.98
C SER A 484 -18.45 -15.14 -17.95
N GLN A 485 -18.78 -16.39 -18.30
CA GLN A 485 -20.17 -16.88 -18.23
C GLN A 485 -20.71 -16.94 -16.79
N GLU A 486 -19.89 -17.38 -15.83
CA GLU A 486 -20.27 -17.37 -14.41
C GLU A 486 -20.54 -15.94 -13.89
N VAL A 487 -19.74 -14.95 -14.30
CA VAL A 487 -19.97 -13.53 -13.97
C VAL A 487 -21.26 -13.01 -14.60
N GLU A 488 -21.56 -13.39 -15.85
CA GLU A 488 -22.79 -12.99 -16.54
C GLU A 488 -24.03 -13.56 -15.83
N ASP A 489 -24.01 -14.83 -15.44
CA ASP A 489 -25.13 -15.47 -14.72
C ASP A 489 -25.28 -14.93 -13.29
N LYS A 490 -24.17 -14.64 -12.59
CA LYS A 490 -24.21 -13.94 -11.29
C LYS A 490 -24.65 -12.48 -11.39
N THR A 491 -24.56 -11.86 -12.56
CA THR A 491 -25.13 -10.54 -12.82
C THR A 491 -26.66 -10.63 -12.94
N LYS A 492 -27.19 -11.62 -13.67
CA LYS A 492 -28.64 -11.89 -13.79
C LYS A 492 -29.28 -12.20 -12.42
N GLU A 493 -28.61 -12.98 -11.57
CA GLU A 493 -29.04 -13.21 -10.18
C GLU A 493 -29.09 -11.91 -9.36
N PHE A 494 -28.11 -11.02 -9.52
CA PHE A 494 -28.05 -9.76 -8.79
C PHE A 494 -29.13 -8.76 -9.25
N GLU A 495 -29.44 -8.72 -10.54
CA GLU A 495 -30.54 -7.90 -11.07
C GLU A 495 -31.89 -8.34 -10.50
N ALA A 496 -32.18 -9.64 -10.45
CA ALA A 496 -33.40 -10.17 -9.83
C ALA A 496 -33.51 -9.84 -8.32
N LEU A 497 -32.41 -9.96 -7.57
CA LEU A 497 -32.35 -9.55 -6.15
C LEU A 497 -32.52 -8.04 -5.96
N SER A 498 -32.02 -7.24 -6.90
CA SER A 498 -32.18 -5.78 -6.93
C SER A 498 -33.65 -5.39 -7.17
N GLU A 499 -34.35 -6.08 -8.08
CA GLU A 499 -35.79 -5.88 -8.28
C GLU A 499 -36.60 -6.26 -7.02
N GLU A 500 -36.32 -7.40 -6.38
CA GLU A 500 -37.02 -7.76 -5.14
C GLU A 500 -36.75 -6.73 -4.03
N LEU A 501 -35.50 -6.29 -3.85
CA LEU A 501 -35.14 -5.26 -2.87
C LEU A 501 -35.88 -3.94 -3.12
N ASN A 502 -36.02 -3.51 -4.38
CA ASN A 502 -36.81 -2.34 -4.74
C ASN A 502 -38.30 -2.53 -4.43
N GLN A 503 -38.86 -3.72 -4.67
CA GLN A 503 -40.24 -4.05 -4.26
C GLN A 503 -40.41 -3.97 -2.73
N LYS A 504 -39.53 -4.60 -1.93
CA LYS A 504 -39.58 -4.50 -0.45
C LYS A 504 -39.47 -3.04 0.03
N SER A 505 -38.58 -2.25 -0.61
CA SER A 505 -38.40 -0.83 -0.31
C SER A 505 -39.70 -0.02 -0.54
N SER A 506 -40.40 -0.28 -1.66
CA SER A 506 -41.70 0.37 -1.94
C SER A 506 -42.78 0.04 -0.89
N ILE A 507 -42.81 -1.21 -0.41
CA ILE A 507 -43.73 -1.66 0.65
C ILE A 507 -43.41 -0.96 1.97
N LEU A 508 -42.13 -0.83 2.31
CA LEU A 508 -41.66 -0.16 3.54
C LEU A 508 -42.05 1.34 3.54
N VAL A 509 -41.92 2.03 2.40
CA VAL A 509 -42.38 3.42 2.23
C VAL A 509 -43.90 3.54 2.40
N SER A 510 -44.67 2.56 1.90
CA SER A 510 -46.12 2.52 2.13
C SER A 510 -46.45 2.40 3.63
N ILE A 511 -45.77 1.50 4.34
CA ILE A 511 -45.96 1.25 5.78
C ILE A 511 -45.59 2.49 6.62
N ASP A 512 -44.49 3.20 6.33
CA ASP A 512 -44.20 4.45 7.06
C ASP A 512 -45.30 5.50 6.80
N SER A 513 -45.85 5.57 5.58
CA SER A 513 -46.96 6.48 5.28
C SER A 513 -48.23 6.20 6.12
N GLU A 514 -48.49 4.94 6.46
CA GLU A 514 -49.60 4.56 7.34
C GLU A 514 -49.28 4.84 8.81
N LEU A 515 -48.04 4.55 9.22
CA LEU A 515 -47.54 4.83 10.56
C LEU A 515 -47.51 6.34 10.86
N GLN A 516 -47.24 7.19 9.86
CA GLN A 516 -47.38 8.65 9.93
C GLN A 516 -48.85 9.06 10.16
N LYS A 517 -49.79 8.55 9.35
CA LYS A 517 -51.24 8.83 9.51
C LYS A 517 -51.74 8.42 10.91
N LEU A 518 -51.31 7.27 11.42
CA LEU A 518 -51.64 6.80 12.77
C LEU A 518 -51.05 7.71 13.87
N LYS A 519 -49.80 8.20 13.72
CA LYS A 519 -49.21 9.21 14.62
C LYS A 519 -49.98 10.52 14.60
N GLU A 520 -50.37 11.03 13.42
CA GLU A 520 -51.18 12.25 13.29
C GLU A 520 -52.56 12.10 13.93
N MET A 521 -53.27 11.01 13.65
CA MET A 521 -54.54 10.68 14.30
C MET A 521 -54.40 10.61 15.82
N THR A 522 -53.33 9.99 16.33
CA THR A 522 -53.06 9.88 17.77
C THR A 522 -52.78 11.24 18.41
N ASN A 523 -51.98 12.09 17.77
CA ASN A 523 -51.70 13.45 18.25
C ASN A 523 -52.96 14.33 18.22
N HIS A 524 -53.78 14.22 17.17
CA HIS A 524 -55.06 14.91 17.09
C HIS A 524 -56.05 14.42 18.17
N GLN A 525 -56.07 13.11 18.46
CA GLN A 525 -56.84 12.55 19.58
C GLN A 525 -56.37 13.07 20.95
N LYS A 526 -55.06 13.16 21.19
CA LYS A 526 -54.49 13.76 22.43
C LYS A 526 -54.89 15.23 22.58
N LYS A 527 -54.84 16.01 21.50
CA LYS A 527 -55.23 17.43 21.51
C LYS A 527 -56.70 17.60 21.91
N ARG A 528 -57.63 16.85 21.30
CA ARG A 528 -59.06 16.88 21.67
C ARG A 528 -59.30 16.52 23.14
N VAL A 529 -58.59 15.54 23.69
CA VAL A 529 -58.73 15.15 25.11
C VAL A 529 -58.23 16.27 26.03
N THR A 530 -57.15 16.95 25.67
CA THR A 530 -56.62 18.10 26.42
C THR A 530 -57.61 19.28 26.36
N GLU A 531 -58.21 19.55 25.20
CA GLU A 531 -59.23 20.59 25.01
C GLU A 531 -60.50 20.30 25.81
N MET A 532 -61.00 19.05 25.80
CA MET A 532 -62.12 18.61 26.63
C MET A 532 -61.84 18.75 28.13
N MET A 533 -60.65 18.32 28.58
CA MET A 533 -60.26 18.41 30.00
C MET A 533 -60.12 19.87 30.46
N SER A 534 -59.61 20.74 29.60
CA SER A 534 -59.56 22.19 29.84
C SER A 534 -60.96 22.81 29.95
N SER A 535 -61.91 22.38 29.10
CA SER A 535 -63.31 22.82 29.21
C SER A 535 -63.95 22.36 30.51
N LEU A 536 -63.80 21.08 30.89
CA LEU A 536 -64.35 20.54 32.14
C LEU A 536 -63.79 21.25 33.38
N LEU A 537 -62.50 21.61 33.38
CA LEU A 537 -61.89 22.38 34.46
C LEU A 537 -62.42 23.83 34.52
N LYS A 538 -62.72 24.44 33.36
CA LYS A 538 -63.35 25.77 33.29
C LYS A 538 -64.80 25.74 33.77
N ASP A 539 -65.59 24.76 33.31
CA ASP A 539 -66.97 24.57 33.74
C ASP A 539 -67.04 24.31 35.27
N LEU A 540 -66.11 23.54 35.84
CA LEU A 540 -65.97 23.34 37.29
C LEU A 540 -65.57 24.62 38.05
N ALA A 541 -64.72 25.47 37.46
CA ALA A 541 -64.37 26.76 38.07
C ALA A 541 -65.56 27.74 38.06
N GLU A 542 -66.37 27.75 37.00
CA GLU A 542 -67.60 28.55 36.91
C GLU A 542 -68.66 28.07 37.91
N ILE A 543 -68.80 26.75 38.10
CA ILE A 543 -69.61 26.18 39.20
C ILE A 543 -69.09 26.64 40.56
N GLY A 544 -67.76 26.64 40.79
CA GLY A 544 -67.15 27.11 42.03
C GLY A 544 -67.44 28.59 42.33
N ILE A 545 -67.49 29.44 41.31
CA ILE A 545 -67.84 30.87 41.42
C ILE A 545 -69.34 31.04 41.72
N ALA A 546 -70.21 30.30 41.02
CA ALA A 546 -71.65 30.35 41.24
C ALA A 546 -72.05 29.88 42.65
N VAL A 547 -71.46 28.79 43.13
CA VAL A 547 -71.73 28.23 44.48
C VAL A 547 -71.04 29.02 45.59
N GLY A 548 -69.93 29.71 45.31
CA GLY A 548 -69.19 30.52 46.29
C GLY A 548 -69.78 31.92 46.57
N SER A 549 -70.76 32.36 45.79
CA SER A 549 -71.30 33.74 45.84
C SER A 549 -72.39 33.91 46.91
N ASN A 550 -71.97 34.00 48.18
CA ASN A 550 -72.84 34.11 49.35
C ASN A 550 -73.53 35.50 49.50
N ASP A 551 -74.54 35.80 48.67
CA ASP A 551 -75.44 36.95 48.88
C ASP A 551 -76.93 36.52 48.83
N ILE A 552 -77.26 35.51 49.64
CA ILE A 552 -78.64 35.03 49.80
C ILE A 552 -79.44 36.05 50.62
N LYS A 553 -80.35 36.78 49.95
CA LYS A 553 -81.47 37.49 50.61
C LYS A 553 -82.78 36.99 50.05
N GLN A 554 -83.68 36.61 50.96
CA GLN A 554 -84.95 35.98 50.65
C GLN A 554 -85.89 36.94 49.92
N HIS A 555 -86.54 36.48 48.86
CA HIS A 555 -87.90 36.91 48.52
C HIS A 555 -88.65 35.79 47.79
N GLU A 556 -89.97 35.82 47.90
CA GLU A 556 -90.87 34.75 47.45
C GLU A 556 -90.99 34.70 45.92
N GLY A 557 -90.73 33.54 45.31
CA GLY A 557 -90.76 33.37 43.85
C GLY A 557 -90.56 31.93 43.40
N SER A 558 -91.61 31.10 43.50
CA SER A 558 -91.56 29.64 43.29
C SER A 558 -91.24 29.14 41.86
N GLY A 559 -90.79 30.02 40.95
CA GLY A 559 -90.36 29.65 39.59
C GLY A 559 -88.85 29.43 39.46
N LEU A 560 -88.05 30.38 39.97
CA LEU A 560 -86.60 30.43 39.74
C LEU A 560 -85.87 29.19 40.29
N ILE A 561 -86.30 28.68 41.44
CA ILE A 561 -85.73 27.47 42.05
C ILE A 561 -85.93 26.24 41.14
N ASP A 562 -87.09 26.10 40.48
CA ASP A 562 -87.35 24.95 39.60
C ASP A 562 -86.63 25.11 38.25
N GLU A 563 -86.38 26.34 37.78
CA GLU A 563 -85.48 26.62 36.66
C GLU A 563 -84.04 26.22 36.99
N GLU A 564 -83.50 26.62 38.15
CA GLU A 564 -82.17 26.19 38.62
C GLU A 564 -82.06 24.67 38.77
N PHE A 565 -83.05 24.01 39.38
CA PHE A 565 -83.10 22.55 39.44
C PHE A 565 -83.26 21.89 38.07
N THR A 566 -83.86 22.55 37.08
CA THR A 566 -83.97 22.04 35.70
C THR A 566 -82.66 22.20 34.94
N VAL A 567 -81.97 23.33 35.10
CA VAL A 567 -80.62 23.57 34.59
C VAL A 567 -79.64 22.56 35.19
N ALA A 568 -79.66 22.34 36.51
CA ALA A 568 -78.85 21.32 37.17
C ALA A 568 -79.16 19.90 36.65
N ARG A 569 -80.44 19.54 36.47
CA ARG A 569 -80.84 18.24 35.88
C ARG A 569 -80.31 18.08 34.44
N LEU A 570 -80.33 19.14 33.63
CA LEU A 570 -79.78 19.12 32.26
C LEU A 570 -78.26 18.97 32.25
N TYR A 571 -77.52 19.68 33.12
CA TYR A 571 -76.07 19.52 33.24
C TYR A 571 -75.67 18.13 33.76
N ILE A 572 -76.38 17.57 34.73
CA ILE A 572 -76.16 16.19 35.20
C ILE A 572 -76.42 15.18 34.06
N SER A 573 -77.44 15.41 33.23
CA SER A 573 -77.72 14.57 32.05
C SER A 573 -76.61 14.68 30.99
N LYS A 574 -76.10 15.89 30.74
CA LYS A 574 -74.95 16.13 29.84
C LYS A 574 -73.70 15.39 30.33
N MET A 575 -73.29 15.60 31.59
CA MET A 575 -72.15 14.90 32.20
C MET A 575 -72.30 13.37 32.11
N LYS A 576 -73.49 12.84 32.39
CA LYS A 576 -73.79 11.40 32.28
C LYS A 576 -73.61 10.87 30.85
N SER A 577 -73.88 11.68 29.82
CA SER A 577 -73.63 11.31 28.42
C SER A 577 -72.14 11.32 28.05
N GLU A 578 -71.38 12.27 28.56
CA GLU A 578 -69.94 12.42 28.30
C GLU A 578 -69.12 11.34 29.02
N VAL A 579 -69.43 11.06 30.29
CA VAL A 579 -68.85 9.93 31.05
C VAL A 579 -69.14 8.60 30.35
N LYS A 580 -70.37 8.37 29.88
CA LYS A 580 -70.73 7.15 29.12
C LYS A 580 -69.93 7.03 27.82
N THR A 581 -69.58 8.16 27.19
CA THR A 581 -68.75 8.21 25.98
C THR A 581 -67.27 7.94 26.30
N MET A 582 -66.74 8.49 27.40
CA MET A 582 -65.40 8.18 27.90
C MET A 582 -65.24 6.69 28.25
N VAL A 583 -66.20 6.10 28.96
CA VAL A 583 -66.18 4.65 29.31
C VAL A 583 -66.16 3.78 28.05
N LYS A 584 -66.92 4.14 27.00
CA LYS A 584 -66.89 3.41 25.72
C LYS A 584 -65.53 3.50 25.03
N ARG A 585 -64.84 4.65 25.15
CA ARG A 585 -63.52 4.89 24.56
C ARG A 585 -62.38 4.21 25.36
N SER A 586 -62.52 4.11 26.68
CA SER A 586 -61.59 3.34 27.55
C SER A 586 -61.54 1.88 27.10
N LYS A 587 -62.70 1.22 27.00
CA LYS A 587 -62.82 -0.17 26.54
C LYS A 587 -62.24 -0.42 25.15
N GLN A 588 -62.28 0.59 24.28
CA GLN A 588 -61.72 0.49 22.94
C GLN A 588 -60.18 0.62 22.93
N LEU A 589 -59.60 1.38 23.87
CA LEU A 589 -58.16 1.42 24.11
C LEU A 589 -57.66 0.15 24.81
N GLU A 590 -58.40 -0.35 25.80
CA GLU A 590 -58.13 -1.62 26.50
C GLU A 590 -58.02 -2.79 25.50
N SER A 591 -58.97 -2.89 24.54
CA SER A 591 -58.91 -3.89 23.46
C SER A 591 -57.68 -3.72 22.58
N SER A 592 -57.41 -2.50 22.09
CA SER A 592 -56.25 -2.23 21.22
C SER A 592 -54.90 -2.48 21.92
N GLN A 593 -54.85 -2.37 23.24
CA GLN A 593 -53.65 -2.67 24.02
C GLN A 593 -53.50 -4.17 24.29
N ALA A 594 -54.59 -4.93 24.44
CA ALA A 594 -54.54 -6.39 24.47
C ALA A 594 -54.00 -6.96 23.14
N ASP A 595 -54.51 -6.50 21.99
CA ASP A 595 -54.03 -6.90 20.66
C ASP A 595 -52.54 -6.57 20.44
N SER A 596 -52.05 -5.48 21.05
CA SER A 596 -50.65 -5.06 20.98
C SER A 596 -49.75 -5.92 21.87
N ASN A 597 -50.21 -6.27 23.07
CA ASN A 597 -49.50 -7.16 23.98
C ASN A 597 -49.39 -8.57 23.41
N GLN A 598 -50.45 -9.12 22.79
CA GLN A 598 -50.40 -10.45 22.16
C GLN A 598 -49.29 -10.55 21.11
N LYS A 599 -49.10 -9.51 20.28
CA LYS A 599 -48.04 -9.48 19.26
C LYS A 599 -46.63 -9.37 19.84
N LEU A 600 -46.46 -8.74 21.00
CA LEU A 600 -45.18 -8.81 21.74
C LEU A 600 -44.95 -10.24 22.25
N ASP A 601 -45.97 -10.85 22.84
CA ASP A 601 -45.95 -12.23 23.33
C ASP A 601 -45.64 -13.25 22.21
N GLU A 602 -46.06 -12.99 20.97
CA GLU A 602 -45.73 -13.79 19.78
C GLU A 602 -44.28 -13.57 19.33
N ASN A 603 -43.83 -12.31 19.19
CA ASN A 603 -42.46 -11.97 18.82
C ASN A 603 -41.40 -12.48 19.83
N GLU A 604 -41.69 -12.47 21.13
CA GLU A 604 -40.78 -13.00 22.15
C GLU A 604 -40.60 -14.53 22.03
N LYS A 605 -41.64 -15.26 21.60
CA LYS A 605 -41.56 -16.70 21.35
C LYS A 605 -40.73 -17.02 20.10
N GLU A 606 -40.87 -16.23 19.04
CA GLU A 606 -40.02 -16.35 17.85
C GLU A 606 -38.55 -16.05 18.17
N LEU A 607 -38.28 -14.98 18.93
CA LEU A 607 -36.92 -14.63 19.37
C LEU A 607 -36.28 -15.74 20.22
N ALA A 608 -37.03 -16.33 21.14
CA ALA A 608 -36.57 -17.47 21.96
C ALA A 608 -36.28 -18.72 21.10
N ALA A 609 -37.10 -19.01 20.08
CA ALA A 609 -36.88 -20.10 19.15
C ALA A 609 -35.59 -19.90 18.32
N CYS A 610 -35.34 -18.69 17.83
CA CYS A 610 -34.10 -18.35 17.13
C CYS A 610 -32.86 -18.48 18.03
N GLN A 611 -32.93 -18.03 19.29
CA GLN A 611 -31.84 -18.19 20.27
C GLN A 611 -31.52 -19.67 20.55
N LEU A 612 -32.56 -20.51 20.69
CA LEU A 612 -32.39 -21.95 20.89
C LEU A 612 -31.72 -22.62 19.67
N LEU A 613 -32.10 -22.23 18.45
CA LEU A 613 -31.50 -22.76 17.22
C LEU A 613 -30.02 -22.40 17.09
N ILE A 614 -29.65 -21.15 17.42
CA ILE A 614 -28.23 -20.72 17.46
C ILE A 614 -27.42 -21.59 18.43
N SER A 615 -27.92 -21.79 19.65
CA SER A 615 -27.22 -22.61 20.66
C SER A 615 -27.05 -24.08 20.23
N GLN A 616 -28.02 -24.65 19.50
CA GLN A 616 -27.90 -25.99 18.91
C GLN A 616 -26.80 -26.05 17.83
N HIS A 617 -26.66 -25.01 17.00
CA HIS A 617 -25.59 -24.94 16.02
C HIS A 617 -24.21 -24.77 16.67
N GLU A 618 -24.08 -23.93 17.69
CA GLU A 618 -22.84 -23.77 18.47
C GLU A 618 -22.38 -25.09 19.10
N ALA A 619 -23.30 -25.83 19.73
CA ALA A 619 -23.02 -27.14 20.30
C ALA A 619 -22.56 -28.16 19.24
N LYS A 620 -23.18 -28.15 18.05
CA LYS A 620 -22.81 -29.02 16.93
C LYS A 620 -21.43 -28.68 16.35
N ILE A 621 -21.10 -27.39 16.20
CA ILE A 621 -19.78 -26.92 15.76
C ILE A 621 -18.69 -27.37 16.76
N LYS A 622 -18.95 -27.23 18.06
CA LYS A 622 -18.02 -27.68 19.10
C LYS A 622 -17.77 -29.19 19.03
N SER A 623 -18.83 -30.00 18.93
CA SER A 623 -18.72 -31.46 18.83
C SER A 623 -17.94 -31.92 17.58
N LEU A 624 -18.17 -31.27 16.43
CA LEU A 624 -17.41 -31.55 15.19
C LEU A 624 -15.93 -31.13 15.32
N THR A 625 -15.63 -30.04 16.04
CA THR A 625 -14.26 -29.59 16.30
C THR A 625 -13.51 -30.59 17.19
N GLU A 626 -14.15 -31.09 18.24
CA GLU A 626 -13.59 -32.12 19.14
C GLU A 626 -13.39 -33.46 18.39
N TYR A 627 -14.30 -33.83 17.47
CA TYR A 627 -14.11 -35.01 16.62
C TYR A 627 -12.89 -34.85 15.69
N LEU A 628 -12.75 -33.70 15.02
CA LEU A 628 -11.65 -33.43 14.09
C LEU A 628 -10.28 -33.45 14.80
N GLN A 629 -10.19 -32.90 16.03
CA GLN A 629 -8.98 -32.99 16.86
C GLN A 629 -8.60 -34.44 17.21
N ASN A 630 -9.58 -35.30 17.50
CA ASN A 630 -9.33 -36.73 17.75
C ASN A 630 -8.85 -37.48 16.50
N VAL A 631 -9.29 -37.08 15.30
CA VAL A 631 -8.80 -37.65 14.03
C VAL A 631 -7.35 -37.22 13.77
N GLU A 632 -7.02 -35.94 13.95
CA GLU A 632 -5.65 -35.43 13.73
C GLU A 632 -4.65 -36.05 14.72
N GLN A 633 -5.04 -36.27 15.98
CA GLN A 633 -4.23 -37.00 16.96
C GLN A 633 -3.97 -38.45 16.54
N LYS A 634 -4.99 -39.18 16.06
CA LYS A 634 -4.83 -40.55 15.56
C LYS A 634 -3.94 -40.62 14.32
N LYS A 635 -4.10 -39.68 13.38
CA LYS A 635 -3.26 -39.56 12.19
C LYS A 635 -1.78 -39.43 12.58
N ARG A 636 -1.47 -38.45 13.44
CA ARG A 636 -0.10 -38.25 13.95
C ARG A 636 0.47 -39.49 14.63
N GLN A 637 -0.34 -40.19 15.43
CA GLN A 637 0.07 -41.42 16.10
C GLN A 637 0.30 -42.59 15.13
N LEU A 638 -0.31 -42.58 13.95
CA LEU A 638 -0.02 -43.53 12.86
C LEU A 638 1.25 -43.14 12.08
N GLU A 639 1.47 -41.84 11.84
CA GLU A 639 2.70 -41.31 11.23
C GLU A 639 3.94 -41.69 12.08
N GLU A 640 3.89 -41.44 13.40
CA GLU A 640 4.96 -41.80 14.35
C GLU A 640 5.23 -43.33 14.39
N ASN A 641 4.22 -44.18 14.16
CA ASN A 641 4.39 -45.64 14.02
C ASN A 641 5.02 -46.05 12.68
N VAL A 642 4.69 -45.38 11.58
CA VAL A 642 5.25 -45.66 10.25
C VAL A 642 6.74 -45.33 10.21
N ASP A 643 7.15 -44.21 10.80
CA ASP A 643 8.57 -43.84 10.89
C ASP A 643 9.38 -44.85 11.71
N SER A 644 8.83 -45.34 12.83
CA SER A 644 9.46 -46.39 13.65
C SER A 644 9.66 -47.71 12.87
N LEU A 645 8.67 -48.13 12.08
CA LEU A 645 8.74 -49.34 11.25
C LEU A 645 9.75 -49.19 10.10
N ASN A 646 9.85 -47.99 9.50
CA ASN A 646 10.87 -47.68 8.50
C ASN A 646 12.29 -47.75 9.09
N GLU A 647 12.49 -47.28 10.34
CA GLU A 647 13.80 -47.36 11.00
C GLU A 647 14.22 -48.81 11.29
N GLU A 648 13.28 -49.70 11.64
CA GLU A 648 13.56 -51.14 11.79
C GLU A 648 13.87 -51.82 10.45
N LEU A 649 13.13 -51.51 9.38
CA LEU A 649 13.41 -52.01 8.03
C LEU A 649 14.82 -51.67 7.55
N VAL A 650 15.29 -50.43 7.80
CA VAL A 650 16.65 -49.99 7.46
C VAL A 650 17.71 -50.76 8.26
N LYS A 651 17.47 -51.00 9.57
CA LYS A 651 18.38 -51.80 10.42
C LYS A 651 18.50 -53.25 9.95
N ILE A 652 17.39 -53.88 9.57
CA ILE A 652 17.37 -55.25 9.03
C ILE A 652 18.12 -55.31 7.69
N SER A 653 17.81 -54.38 6.76
CA SER A 653 18.47 -54.31 5.45
C SER A 653 19.99 -54.08 5.55
N ALA A 654 20.46 -53.36 6.59
CA ALA A 654 21.88 -53.23 6.87
C ALA A 654 22.50 -54.54 7.40
N HIS A 655 21.81 -55.25 8.29
CA HIS A 655 22.27 -56.52 8.85
C HIS A 655 22.41 -57.63 7.80
N GLU A 656 21.44 -57.75 6.88
CA GLU A 656 21.49 -58.72 5.78
C GLU A 656 22.70 -58.49 4.87
N LYS A 657 23.04 -57.23 4.57
CA LYS A 657 24.19 -56.87 3.74
C LYS A 657 25.53 -57.19 4.42
N VAL A 658 25.62 -57.07 5.74
CA VAL A 658 26.83 -57.47 6.49
C VAL A 658 26.99 -58.99 6.48
N GLN A 659 25.93 -59.75 6.81
CA GLN A 659 26.01 -61.23 6.80
C GLN A 659 26.23 -61.82 5.39
N ALA A 660 25.84 -61.10 4.33
CA ALA A 660 26.14 -61.50 2.96
C ALA A 660 27.65 -61.44 2.63
N MET A 661 28.41 -60.53 3.26
CA MET A 661 29.86 -60.41 3.06
C MET A 661 30.69 -61.39 3.90
N GLU A 662 30.10 -61.99 4.96
CA GLU A 662 30.81 -62.94 5.83
C GLU A 662 30.74 -64.40 5.35
N LYS A 663 29.94 -64.71 4.32
CA LYS A 663 29.63 -66.09 3.87
C LYS A 663 30.38 -66.56 2.62
N GLU A 664 31.51 -65.94 2.27
CA GLU A 664 32.29 -66.29 1.07
C GLU A 664 33.44 -67.29 1.35
N ASN A 665 33.33 -68.12 2.40
CA ASN A 665 34.31 -69.17 2.71
C ASN A 665 33.68 -70.52 3.12
N GLU A 666 34.36 -71.58 2.69
CA GLU A 666 34.20 -73.01 3.01
C GLU A 666 32.82 -73.69 2.73
N VAL A 667 32.79 -74.46 1.64
CA VAL A 667 31.66 -75.32 1.23
C VAL A 667 31.99 -76.79 1.50
N GLN A 668 31.35 -77.42 2.49
CA GLN A 668 31.19 -78.88 2.49
C GLN A 668 30.01 -79.48 3.29
N THR A 669 29.14 -78.66 3.91
CA THR A 669 27.83 -79.08 4.47
C THR A 669 26.65 -78.42 3.73
N ALA A 670 26.89 -77.89 2.53
CA ALA A 670 25.97 -76.98 1.87
C ALA A 670 24.67 -77.59 1.34
N THR A 671 24.64 -78.85 0.91
CA THR A 671 23.51 -79.38 0.11
C THR A 671 22.22 -79.57 0.92
N GLU A 672 22.29 -80.25 2.06
CA GLU A 672 21.11 -80.50 2.93
C GLU A 672 20.62 -79.20 3.60
N VAL A 673 21.57 -78.33 3.99
CA VAL A 673 21.26 -76.98 4.49
C VAL A 673 20.59 -76.14 3.40
N LYS A 674 21.05 -76.25 2.15
CA LYS A 674 20.45 -75.54 1.00
C LYS A 674 19.02 -75.99 0.75
N GLU A 675 18.70 -77.29 0.73
CA GLU A 675 17.31 -77.73 0.52
C GLU A 675 16.37 -77.27 1.65
N ALA A 676 16.82 -77.34 2.91
CA ALA A 676 16.05 -76.82 4.05
C ALA A 676 15.85 -75.30 3.96
N VAL A 677 16.89 -74.55 3.59
CA VAL A 677 16.84 -73.09 3.38
C VAL A 677 16.01 -72.72 2.16
N GLU A 678 16.03 -73.48 1.07
CA GLU A 678 15.19 -73.23 -0.11
C GLU A 678 13.70 -73.49 0.19
N GLN A 679 13.36 -74.51 0.98
CA GLN A 679 11.98 -74.69 1.48
C GLN A 679 11.55 -73.56 2.43
N GLN A 680 12.44 -73.13 3.34
CA GLN A 680 12.14 -72.04 4.28
C GLN A 680 12.00 -70.69 3.55
N ILE A 681 12.85 -70.42 2.55
CA ILE A 681 12.77 -69.25 1.65
C ILE A 681 11.49 -69.31 0.82
N GLN A 682 11.10 -70.47 0.29
CA GLN A 682 9.85 -70.59 -0.47
C GLN A 682 8.63 -70.32 0.41
N SER A 683 8.60 -70.85 1.64
CA SER A 683 7.55 -70.55 2.61
C SER A 683 7.51 -69.06 2.99
N HIS A 684 8.67 -68.43 3.22
CA HIS A 684 8.76 -66.98 3.45
C HIS A 684 8.34 -66.16 2.23
N ARG A 685 8.67 -66.59 0.99
CA ARG A 685 8.23 -65.93 -0.24
C ARG A 685 6.72 -65.99 -0.39
N GLU A 686 6.07 -67.12 -0.12
CA GLU A 686 4.62 -67.24 -0.18
C GLU A 686 3.92 -66.44 0.93
N ALA A 687 4.51 -66.37 2.12
CA ALA A 687 4.02 -65.51 3.21
C ALA A 687 4.16 -64.01 2.86
N HIS A 688 5.34 -63.59 2.40
CA HIS A 688 5.59 -62.21 1.98
C HIS A 688 4.79 -61.83 0.74
N GLN A 689 4.55 -62.72 -0.22
CA GLN A 689 3.73 -62.41 -1.39
C GLN A 689 2.25 -62.26 -1.02
N LYS A 690 1.76 -62.97 0.00
CA LYS A 690 0.43 -62.71 0.61
C LYS A 690 0.39 -61.39 1.40
N GLN A 691 1.45 -61.05 2.15
CA GLN A 691 1.57 -59.75 2.82
C GLN A 691 1.63 -58.60 1.81
N ILE A 692 2.40 -58.73 0.72
CA ILE A 692 2.50 -57.75 -0.36
C ILE A 692 1.17 -57.62 -1.11
N SER A 693 0.39 -58.69 -1.27
CA SER A 693 -1.00 -58.59 -1.74
C SER A 693 -1.83 -57.73 -0.79
N SER A 694 -1.90 -58.11 0.50
CA SER A 694 -2.69 -57.38 1.50
C SER A 694 -2.27 -55.91 1.65
N LEU A 695 -0.98 -55.61 1.52
CA LEU A 695 -0.44 -54.24 1.57
C LEU A 695 -0.74 -53.45 0.30
N ARG A 696 -0.84 -54.09 -0.87
CA ARG A 696 -1.36 -53.46 -2.10
C ARG A 696 -2.85 -53.19 -1.98
N ASP A 697 -3.63 -54.17 -1.52
CA ASP A 697 -5.06 -54.02 -1.28
C ASP A 697 -5.35 -52.91 -0.25
N GLU A 698 -4.52 -52.77 0.79
CA GLU A 698 -4.56 -51.62 1.71
C GLU A 698 -4.14 -50.29 1.07
N LEU A 699 -3.13 -50.30 0.19
CA LEU A 699 -2.63 -49.10 -0.47
C LEU A 699 -3.64 -48.56 -1.49
N ASP A 700 -4.23 -49.42 -2.32
CA ASP A 700 -5.37 -49.14 -3.20
C ASP A 700 -6.56 -48.52 -2.45
N ASN A 701 -6.84 -49.00 -1.24
CA ASN A 701 -7.92 -48.46 -0.40
C ASN A 701 -7.53 -47.14 0.27
N LYS A 702 -6.25 -46.94 0.62
CA LYS A 702 -5.72 -45.65 1.11
C LYS A 702 -5.68 -44.61 -0.01
N GLU A 703 -5.33 -44.97 -1.24
CA GLU A 703 -5.39 -44.09 -2.40
C GLU A 703 -6.82 -43.64 -2.71
N LYS A 704 -7.80 -44.55 -2.70
CA LYS A 704 -9.24 -44.19 -2.84
C LYS A 704 -9.68 -43.21 -1.74
N LEU A 705 -9.30 -43.46 -0.48
CA LEU A 705 -9.59 -42.55 0.62
C LEU A 705 -8.88 -41.19 0.49
N ILE A 706 -7.66 -41.16 -0.06
CA ILE A 706 -6.96 -39.92 -0.39
C ILE A 706 -7.73 -39.13 -1.46
N THR A 707 -8.21 -39.79 -2.53
CA THR A 707 -9.04 -39.15 -3.56
C THR A 707 -10.36 -38.62 -2.99
N GLU A 708 -11.08 -39.41 -2.18
CA GLU A 708 -12.31 -38.95 -1.50
C GLU A 708 -12.06 -37.75 -0.56
N LEU A 709 -10.92 -37.73 0.14
CA LEU A 709 -10.51 -36.60 0.97
C LEU A 709 -10.06 -35.39 0.14
N GLN A 710 -9.46 -35.59 -1.04
CA GLN A 710 -9.11 -34.51 -1.98
C GLN A 710 -10.37 -33.85 -2.54
N ASP A 711 -11.35 -34.63 -3.02
CA ASP A 711 -12.66 -34.13 -3.48
C ASP A 711 -13.40 -33.37 -2.36
N LEU A 712 -13.41 -33.92 -1.14
CA LEU A 712 -14.05 -33.27 0.01
C LEU A 712 -13.34 -31.95 0.38
N ASN A 713 -12.01 -31.92 0.34
CA ASN A 713 -11.23 -30.73 0.64
C ASN A 713 -11.39 -29.65 -0.46
N GLN A 714 -11.42 -30.05 -1.73
CA GLN A 714 -11.71 -29.16 -2.85
C GLN A 714 -13.12 -28.55 -2.72
N LYS A 715 -14.12 -29.36 -2.33
CA LYS A 715 -15.47 -28.88 -2.03
C LYS A 715 -15.50 -27.89 -0.86
N ILE A 716 -14.76 -28.16 0.22
CA ILE A 716 -14.61 -27.24 1.37
C ILE A 716 -13.92 -25.93 0.95
N MET A 717 -12.92 -25.98 0.06
CA MET A 717 -12.27 -24.77 -0.48
C MET A 717 -13.24 -23.92 -1.31
N LEU A 718 -14.09 -24.54 -2.15
CA LEU A 718 -15.13 -23.83 -2.91
C LEU A 718 -16.18 -23.19 -1.99
N GLU A 719 -16.61 -23.89 -0.93
CA GLU A 719 -17.53 -23.34 0.08
C GLU A 719 -16.89 -22.17 0.86
N GLN A 720 -15.61 -22.25 1.22
CA GLN A 720 -14.86 -21.17 1.86
C GLN A 720 -14.70 -19.94 0.97
N GLU A 721 -14.39 -20.12 -0.32
CA GLU A 721 -14.23 -18.99 -1.26
C GLU A 721 -15.59 -18.31 -1.56
N ARG A 722 -16.67 -19.09 -1.65
CA ARG A 722 -18.04 -18.55 -1.69
C ARG A 722 -18.32 -17.68 -0.46
N LEU A 723 -18.04 -18.18 0.74
CA LEU A 723 -18.28 -17.45 1.99
C LEU A 723 -17.40 -16.18 2.11
N ARG A 724 -16.19 -16.17 1.54
CA ARG A 724 -15.39 -14.94 1.39
C ARG A 724 -16.06 -13.92 0.49
N VAL A 725 -16.53 -14.32 -0.70
CA VAL A 725 -17.20 -13.42 -1.66
C VAL A 725 -18.50 -12.84 -1.06
N GLU A 726 -19.27 -13.64 -0.32
CA GLU A 726 -20.44 -13.15 0.42
C GLU A 726 -20.03 -12.17 1.54
N HIS A 727 -18.97 -12.45 2.31
CA HIS A 727 -18.43 -11.55 3.34
C HIS A 727 -17.92 -10.22 2.77
N GLU A 728 -17.23 -10.23 1.62
CA GLU A 728 -16.73 -9.02 0.96
C GLU A 728 -17.85 -8.15 0.37
N LYS A 729 -18.89 -8.77 -0.20
CA LYS A 729 -20.12 -8.06 -0.58
C LYS A 729 -20.80 -7.40 0.62
N LEU A 730 -20.86 -8.10 1.76
CA LEU A 730 -21.43 -7.56 3.01
C LEU A 730 -20.62 -6.37 3.53
N LYS A 731 -19.29 -6.49 3.54
CA LYS A 731 -18.32 -5.46 3.96
C LYS A 731 -18.40 -4.20 3.10
N SER A 732 -18.48 -4.36 1.77
CA SER A 732 -18.69 -3.24 0.83
C SER A 732 -20.04 -2.53 1.10
N THR A 733 -21.10 -3.30 1.34
CA THR A 733 -22.43 -2.77 1.69
C THR A 733 -22.41 -1.97 3.00
N ASP A 734 -21.63 -2.41 3.99
CA ASP A 734 -21.48 -1.74 5.28
C ASP A 734 -20.63 -0.46 5.19
N GLN A 735 -19.57 -0.47 4.37
CA GLN A 735 -18.78 0.72 4.07
C GLN A 735 -19.62 1.80 3.35
N GLU A 736 -20.43 1.41 2.36
CA GLU A 736 -21.33 2.32 1.65
C GLU A 736 -22.42 2.91 2.57
N LYS A 737 -22.97 2.11 3.50
CA LYS A 737 -23.86 2.59 4.57
C LYS A 737 -23.16 3.56 5.52
N SER A 738 -21.94 3.24 5.94
CA SER A 738 -21.13 4.08 6.83
C SER A 738 -20.78 5.42 6.19
N ARG A 739 -20.46 5.43 4.88
CA ARG A 739 -20.23 6.66 4.11
C ARG A 739 -21.48 7.54 4.06
N LYS A 740 -22.65 6.94 3.75
CA LYS A 740 -23.96 7.63 3.75
C LYS A 740 -24.33 8.15 5.15
N LEU A 741 -24.02 7.42 6.21
CA LEU A 741 -24.23 7.88 7.60
C LEU A 741 -23.33 9.09 7.93
N HIS A 742 -22.08 9.09 7.49
CA HIS A 742 -21.18 10.24 7.65
C HIS A 742 -21.64 11.46 6.85
N GLU A 743 -22.03 11.29 5.58
CA GLU A 743 -22.62 12.35 4.75
C GLU A 743 -23.87 12.96 5.40
N LEU A 744 -24.77 12.12 5.95
CA LEU A 744 -25.96 12.58 6.69
C LEU A 744 -25.62 13.30 8.00
N THR A 745 -24.59 12.84 8.73
CA THR A 745 -24.11 13.48 9.96
C THR A 745 -23.59 14.90 9.66
N VAL A 746 -22.74 15.05 8.65
CA VAL A 746 -22.23 16.36 8.21
C VAL A 746 -23.36 17.28 7.71
N MET A 747 -24.41 16.74 7.09
CA MET A 747 -25.62 17.53 6.77
C MET A 747 -26.44 17.92 8.01
N GLN A 748 -26.47 17.10 9.05
CA GLN A 748 -27.14 17.40 10.33
C GLN A 748 -26.40 18.51 11.08
N ASP A 749 -25.07 18.41 11.20
CA ASP A 749 -24.25 19.42 11.88
C ASP A 749 -24.36 20.79 11.19
N ARG A 750 -24.32 20.81 9.85
CA ARG A 750 -24.56 22.04 9.06
C ARG A 750 -25.96 22.63 9.28
N ARG A 751 -26.99 21.79 9.49
CA ARG A 751 -28.35 22.24 9.82
C ARG A 751 -28.44 22.81 11.23
N GLU A 752 -27.72 22.24 12.19
CA GLU A 752 -27.73 22.73 13.58
C GLU A 752 -26.91 24.00 13.75
N GLN A 753 -25.77 24.15 13.06
CA GLN A 753 -25.05 25.42 12.97
C GLN A 753 -25.96 26.52 12.40
N ALA A 754 -26.64 26.25 11.28
CA ALA A 754 -27.57 27.21 10.68
C ALA A 754 -28.76 27.57 11.60
N ARG A 755 -29.18 26.69 12.51
CA ARG A 755 -30.15 27.00 13.58
C ARG A 755 -29.56 27.91 14.64
N GLN A 756 -28.33 27.67 15.09
CA GLN A 756 -27.65 28.53 16.06
C GLN A 756 -27.40 29.94 15.50
N ASP A 757 -26.97 30.04 14.24
CA ASP A 757 -26.78 31.32 13.54
C ASP A 757 -28.11 32.09 13.41
N LEU A 758 -29.20 31.40 13.03
CA LEU A 758 -30.55 31.98 12.99
C LEU A 758 -31.01 32.45 14.37
N LYS A 759 -30.79 31.68 15.42
CA LYS A 759 -31.15 32.05 16.80
C LYS A 759 -30.36 33.28 17.27
N GLY A 760 -29.06 33.34 16.99
CA GLY A 760 -28.23 34.53 17.27
C GLY A 760 -28.72 35.77 16.53
N LEU A 761 -29.21 35.61 15.30
CA LEU A 761 -29.84 36.68 14.52
C LEU A 761 -31.19 37.10 15.11
N GLU A 762 -32.04 36.16 15.54
CA GLU A 762 -33.32 36.45 16.22
C GLU A 762 -33.10 37.20 17.54
N GLU A 763 -32.14 36.78 18.37
CA GLU A 763 -31.75 37.50 19.61
C GLU A 763 -31.20 38.91 19.32
N THR A 764 -30.48 39.09 18.21
CA THR A 764 -30.00 40.41 17.77
C THR A 764 -31.15 41.30 17.31
N VAL A 765 -32.08 40.77 16.51
CA VAL A 765 -33.28 41.50 16.06
C VAL A 765 -34.20 41.86 17.24
N ALA A 766 -34.33 40.98 18.24
CA ALA A 766 -35.07 41.26 19.47
C ALA A 766 -34.44 42.42 20.26
N LYS A 767 -33.10 42.46 20.39
CA LYS A 767 -32.37 43.58 21.02
C LYS A 767 -32.60 44.90 20.26
N GLU A 768 -32.46 44.90 18.94
CA GLU A 768 -32.69 46.10 18.11
C GLU A 768 -34.15 46.59 18.18
N LEU A 769 -35.14 45.68 18.18
CA LEU A 769 -36.55 46.03 18.37
C LEU A 769 -36.81 46.60 19.77
N GLN A 770 -36.15 46.12 20.81
CA GLN A 770 -36.25 46.70 22.16
C GLN A 770 -35.59 48.09 22.23
N THR A 771 -34.45 48.29 21.57
CA THR A 771 -33.80 49.60 21.44
C THR A 771 -34.71 50.59 20.71
N LEU A 772 -35.30 50.19 19.58
CA LEU A 772 -36.28 50.99 18.86
C LEU A 772 -37.55 51.28 19.67
N HIS A 773 -38.03 50.32 20.47
CA HIS A 773 -39.16 50.55 21.39
C HIS A 773 -38.81 51.58 22.47
N ASN A 774 -37.62 51.49 23.05
CA ASN A 774 -37.13 52.43 24.07
C ASN A 774 -36.95 53.83 23.48
N LEU A 775 -36.34 53.96 22.29
CA LEU A 775 -36.20 55.22 21.56
C LEU A 775 -37.56 55.82 21.19
N ARG A 776 -38.52 55.01 20.72
CA ARG A 776 -39.90 55.45 20.48
C ARG A 776 -40.57 55.95 21.76
N LYS A 777 -40.39 55.27 22.89
CA LYS A 777 -40.94 55.69 24.19
C LYS A 777 -40.38 57.04 24.63
N LEU A 778 -39.06 57.21 24.56
CA LEU A 778 -38.39 58.49 24.83
C LEU A 778 -38.87 59.60 23.89
N PHE A 779 -38.95 59.35 22.58
CA PHE A 779 -39.41 60.32 21.60
C PHE A 779 -40.89 60.74 21.83
N VAL A 780 -41.76 59.79 22.20
CA VAL A 780 -43.17 60.09 22.53
C VAL A 780 -43.27 60.89 23.83
N GLN A 781 -42.44 60.61 24.84
CA GLN A 781 -42.39 61.41 26.07
C GLN A 781 -41.89 62.84 25.79
N ASP A 782 -40.80 62.98 25.05
CA ASP A 782 -40.20 64.26 24.68
C ASP A 782 -41.15 65.11 23.81
N LEU A 783 -41.82 64.48 22.84
CA LEU A 783 -42.89 65.09 22.06
C LEU A 783 -44.07 65.53 22.94
N ALA A 784 -44.49 64.71 23.90
CA ALA A 784 -45.57 65.06 24.83
C ALA A 784 -45.18 66.25 25.73
N THR A 785 -43.94 66.32 26.22
CA THR A 785 -43.46 67.51 26.96
C THR A 785 -43.35 68.75 26.09
N ARG A 786 -42.97 68.64 24.81
CA ARG A 786 -42.97 69.79 23.88
C ARG A 786 -44.38 70.25 23.54
N VAL A 787 -45.33 69.33 23.29
CA VAL A 787 -46.74 69.66 23.07
C VAL A 787 -47.38 70.28 24.31
N LYS A 788 -47.02 69.82 25.51
CA LYS A 788 -47.48 70.45 26.75
C LYS A 788 -46.91 71.86 26.92
N LYS A 789 -45.63 72.08 26.63
CA LYS A 789 -45.02 73.43 26.64
C LYS A 789 -45.62 74.38 25.61
N SER A 790 -45.99 73.93 24.41
CA SER A 790 -46.69 74.79 23.44
C SER A 790 -48.13 75.08 23.88
N ALA A 791 -48.83 74.10 24.48
CA ALA A 791 -50.17 74.32 25.04
C ALA A 791 -50.19 75.27 26.26
N GLU A 792 -49.04 75.51 26.90
CA GLU A 792 -48.83 76.52 27.94
C GLU A 792 -48.40 77.89 27.38
N MET A 793 -48.29 78.05 26.05
CA MET A 793 -47.87 79.29 25.37
C MET A 793 -48.84 79.79 24.28
N ASP A 794 -49.68 78.92 23.69
CA ASP A 794 -50.63 79.30 22.63
C ASP A 794 -51.93 79.90 23.19
N SER A 795 -51.83 81.09 23.79
CA SER A 795 -52.93 82.07 23.79
C SER A 795 -52.60 83.18 22.80
N ASP A 796 -53.54 83.45 21.89
CA ASP A 796 -53.53 84.47 20.83
C ASP A 796 -52.73 84.17 19.52
N ASP A 797 -53.53 83.79 18.51
CA ASP A 797 -53.58 84.34 17.15
C ASP A 797 -52.74 83.75 15.97
N THR A 798 -53.48 83.51 14.88
CA THR A 798 -53.17 83.37 13.44
C THR A 798 -51.71 83.13 12.97
N GLY A 799 -51.39 81.89 12.56
CA GLY A 799 -50.07 81.53 11.99
C GLY A 799 -49.99 80.34 11.02
N GLY A 800 -51.08 80.01 10.31
CA GLY A 800 -51.30 78.73 9.60
C GLY A 800 -50.46 78.39 8.34
N SER A 801 -49.13 78.58 8.32
CA SER A 801 -48.29 78.16 7.18
C SER A 801 -46.90 77.63 7.56
N ALA A 802 -46.15 78.34 8.40
CA ALA A 802 -44.76 77.99 8.72
C ALA A 802 -44.63 76.64 9.45
N ALA A 803 -45.44 76.43 10.49
CA ALA A 803 -45.47 75.19 11.27
C ALA A 803 -45.85 73.96 10.42
N GLN A 804 -46.68 74.15 9.38
CA GLN A 804 -47.09 73.06 8.49
C GLN A 804 -45.97 72.66 7.51
N LYS A 805 -45.19 73.62 7.00
CA LYS A 805 -43.95 73.33 6.23
C LYS A 805 -42.91 72.60 7.07
N GLN A 806 -42.69 73.00 8.33
CA GLN A 806 -41.79 72.28 9.23
C GLN A 806 -42.25 70.85 9.51
N LYS A 807 -43.56 70.61 9.73
CA LYS A 807 -44.12 69.26 9.87
C LYS A 807 -43.90 68.38 8.63
N ILE A 808 -44.05 68.94 7.42
CA ILE A 808 -43.82 68.20 6.17
C ILE A 808 -42.33 67.84 6.01
N SER A 809 -41.43 68.81 6.15
CA SER A 809 -39.98 68.57 6.03
C SER A 809 -39.45 67.57 7.06
N PHE A 810 -39.99 67.60 8.29
CA PHE A 810 -39.68 66.61 9.32
C PHE A 810 -40.14 65.19 8.93
N LEU A 811 -41.32 65.05 8.34
CA LEU A 811 -41.85 63.74 7.89
C LEU A 811 -41.08 63.19 6.68
N GLU A 812 -40.72 64.04 5.72
CA GLU A 812 -39.96 63.65 4.51
C GLU A 812 -38.57 63.11 4.87
N ASN A 813 -37.84 63.80 5.77
CA ASN A 813 -36.51 63.38 6.21
C ASN A 813 -36.53 62.03 6.96
N ASN A 814 -37.55 61.79 7.79
CA ASN A 814 -37.76 60.50 8.46
C ASN A 814 -38.14 59.36 7.47
N LEU A 815 -38.96 59.66 6.45
CA LEU A 815 -39.30 58.72 5.38
C LEU A 815 -38.07 58.31 4.55
N GLU A 816 -37.14 59.23 4.31
CA GLU A 816 -35.91 58.93 3.58
C GLU A 816 -34.97 58.02 4.39
N GLN A 817 -34.86 58.24 5.71
CA GLN A 817 -34.08 57.36 6.59
C GLN A 817 -34.67 55.94 6.66
N LEU A 818 -35.99 55.80 6.83
CA LEU A 818 -36.70 54.51 6.74
C LEU A 818 -36.45 53.79 5.40
N THR A 819 -36.42 54.55 4.30
CA THR A 819 -36.13 54.02 2.96
C THR A 819 -34.68 53.54 2.83
N LYS A 820 -33.71 54.24 3.45
CA LYS A 820 -32.30 53.83 3.50
C LYS A 820 -32.11 52.52 4.29
N VAL A 821 -32.73 52.39 5.46
CA VAL A 821 -32.73 51.14 6.26
C VAL A 821 -33.35 50.00 5.47
N HIS A 822 -34.50 50.22 4.81
CA HIS A 822 -35.16 49.17 4.02
C HIS A 822 -34.30 48.72 2.82
N LYS A 823 -33.55 49.62 2.18
CA LYS A 823 -32.56 49.28 1.14
C LYS A 823 -31.38 48.46 1.68
N GLN A 824 -30.88 48.76 2.88
CA GLN A 824 -29.81 47.98 3.51
C GLN A 824 -30.26 46.55 3.85
N VAL A 825 -31.48 46.39 4.38
CA VAL A 825 -32.08 45.06 4.63
C VAL A 825 -32.31 44.29 3.32
N LYS A 826 -32.67 44.97 2.22
CA LYS A 826 -32.78 44.33 0.89
C LYS A 826 -31.42 43.84 0.38
N LYS A 827 -30.37 44.67 0.42
CA LYS A 827 -29.02 44.25 0.01
C LYS A 827 -28.47 43.07 0.82
N LYS A 828 -28.78 42.97 2.11
CA LYS A 828 -28.40 41.80 2.93
C LYS A 828 -29.13 40.50 2.53
N LYS A 829 -30.24 40.56 1.79
CA LYS A 829 -30.95 39.36 1.28
C LYS A 829 -30.42 38.85 -0.08
N GLU A 830 -29.78 39.70 -0.88
CA GLU A 830 -29.29 39.32 -2.22
C GLU A 830 -27.98 38.51 -2.17
N ILE A 831 -27.31 38.47 -1.01
CA ILE A 831 -26.02 37.79 -0.81
C ILE A 831 -26.19 36.30 -0.43
N SER A 832 -27.42 35.81 -0.17
CA SER A 832 -27.68 34.42 0.26
C SER A 832 -28.69 33.69 -0.63
N THR A 833 -28.21 32.77 -1.45
CA THR A 833 -28.99 31.76 -2.19
C THR A 833 -28.28 30.39 -2.07
N PRO A 834 -28.93 29.22 -2.30
CA PRO A 834 -30.29 29.02 -2.82
C PRO A 834 -31.14 27.99 -2.01
N TYR A 835 -31.52 28.27 -0.75
CA TYR A 835 -32.26 27.29 0.10
C TYR A 835 -33.65 27.74 0.61
N CYS A 836 -34.28 28.74 -0.01
CA CYS A 836 -35.51 29.37 0.50
C CYS A 836 -36.83 29.01 -0.23
N LEU A 837 -37.04 27.74 -0.61
CA LEU A 837 -38.36 27.29 -1.13
C LEU A 837 -39.46 27.33 -0.06
N ASN A 838 -39.16 26.91 1.18
CA ASN A 838 -40.16 26.85 2.27
C ASN A 838 -40.55 28.22 2.88
N LEU A 839 -39.84 29.32 2.57
CA LEU A 839 -40.25 30.65 3.04
C LEU A 839 -41.38 31.28 2.21
N LYS A 840 -41.57 30.87 0.94
CA LYS A 840 -42.62 31.43 0.06
C LYS A 840 -44.02 31.29 0.68
N GLY A 841 -44.33 30.14 1.28
CA GLY A 841 -45.62 29.89 1.93
C GLY A 841 -45.91 30.79 3.14
N ARG A 842 -44.93 30.97 4.04
CA ARG A 842 -45.10 31.83 5.24
C ARG A 842 -45.22 33.32 4.90
N MET A 843 -44.57 33.78 3.83
CA MET A 843 -44.69 35.18 3.37
C MET A 843 -46.07 35.53 2.82
N SER A 844 -46.79 34.56 2.24
CA SER A 844 -48.16 34.79 1.71
C SER A 844 -49.11 35.28 2.80
N VAL A 845 -49.10 34.65 3.98
CA VAL A 845 -49.94 35.01 5.13
C VAL A 845 -49.70 36.46 5.58
N CYS A 846 -48.44 36.88 5.65
CA CYS A 846 -48.10 38.27 6.01
C CYS A 846 -48.60 39.28 4.97
N PHE A 847 -48.56 38.95 3.67
CA PHE A 847 -49.10 39.81 2.62
C PHE A 847 -50.62 39.93 2.68
N THR A 848 -51.36 38.84 2.99
CA THR A 848 -52.81 38.88 3.19
C THR A 848 -53.17 39.81 4.36
N VAL A 849 -52.49 39.68 5.50
CA VAL A 849 -52.72 40.54 6.69
C VAL A 849 -52.43 42.01 6.39
N ILE A 850 -51.32 42.32 5.71
CA ILE A 850 -50.98 43.70 5.31
C ILE A 850 -52.02 44.25 4.33
N SER A 851 -52.49 43.45 3.37
CA SER A 851 -53.54 43.86 2.42
C SER A 851 -54.87 44.17 3.11
N GLN A 852 -55.27 43.36 4.10
CA GLN A 852 -56.48 43.62 4.91
C GLN A 852 -56.34 44.90 5.75
N ILE A 853 -55.16 45.14 6.37
CA ILE A 853 -54.89 46.38 7.13
C ILE A 853 -54.98 47.61 6.21
N VAL A 854 -54.44 47.55 4.99
CA VAL A 854 -54.52 48.66 4.02
C VAL A 854 -55.97 48.89 3.56
N LEU A 855 -56.73 47.83 3.29
CA LEU A 855 -58.15 47.93 2.91
C LEU A 855 -59.02 48.55 4.02
N THR A 856 -58.76 48.24 5.29
CA THR A 856 -59.49 48.85 6.43
C THR A 856 -59.16 50.33 6.67
N LEU A 857 -58.09 50.87 6.08
CA LEU A 857 -57.70 52.29 6.22
C LEU A 857 -58.27 53.21 5.12
N VAL A 858 -58.86 52.65 4.06
CA VAL A 858 -59.46 53.42 2.95
C VAL A 858 -60.59 54.38 3.36
N PRO A 859 -61.50 54.07 4.33
CA PRO A 859 -62.67 54.92 4.63
C PRO A 859 -62.37 56.36 5.07
N TYR A 860 -61.19 56.64 5.63
CA TYR A 860 -60.84 57.95 6.20
C TYR A 860 -60.45 59.01 5.16
N SER A 861 -60.49 58.70 3.86
CA SER A 861 -59.97 59.56 2.78
C SER A 861 -60.98 60.54 2.15
N ASN A 862 -62.18 60.70 2.74
CA ASN A 862 -63.28 61.52 2.20
C ASN A 862 -63.30 63.00 2.65
N LEU A 863 -62.30 63.49 3.37
CA LEU A 863 -62.20 64.90 3.79
C LEU A 863 -60.91 65.55 3.25
N LEU A 864 -60.98 66.11 2.03
CA LEU A 864 -60.30 67.34 1.54
C LEU A 864 -60.46 67.50 0.01
N PRO A 865 -60.68 68.73 -0.53
CA PRO A 865 -60.94 68.92 -1.96
C PRO A 865 -59.70 69.34 -2.77
N SER A 866 -59.28 68.53 -3.74
CA SER A 866 -58.57 68.99 -4.96
C SER A 866 -58.32 67.83 -5.94
N GLY A 867 -58.68 68.02 -7.22
CA GLY A 867 -58.74 66.91 -8.19
C GLY A 867 -57.40 66.38 -8.71
N HIS A 868 -56.30 67.14 -8.57
CA HIS A 868 -55.08 66.89 -9.34
C HIS A 868 -54.18 65.76 -8.80
N LEU A 869 -54.21 65.46 -7.50
CA LEU A 869 -53.35 64.41 -6.91
C LEU A 869 -53.89 62.97 -7.07
N ARG A 870 -55.17 62.76 -7.41
CA ARG A 870 -55.72 61.40 -7.58
C ARG A 870 -55.10 60.66 -8.79
N GLY A 871 -54.88 61.36 -9.91
CA GLY A 871 -54.37 60.75 -11.14
C GLY A 871 -52.94 60.20 -11.05
N GLN A 872 -52.03 60.93 -10.40
CA GLN A 872 -50.62 60.50 -10.30
C GLN A 872 -50.44 59.32 -9.32
N LYS A 873 -51.17 59.30 -8.19
CA LYS A 873 -51.02 58.23 -7.19
C LYS A 873 -51.53 56.87 -7.68
N LEU A 874 -52.62 56.81 -8.45
CA LEU A 874 -53.05 55.54 -9.07
C LEU A 874 -52.07 55.04 -10.14
N ARG A 875 -51.47 55.92 -10.97
CA ARG A 875 -50.44 55.51 -11.94
C ARG A 875 -49.22 54.90 -11.26
N PHE A 876 -48.74 55.51 -10.16
CA PHE A 876 -47.64 54.94 -9.37
C PHE A 876 -47.98 53.57 -8.78
N PHE A 877 -49.23 53.37 -8.32
CA PHE A 877 -49.67 52.10 -7.74
C PHE A 877 -49.70 50.96 -8.77
N PHE A 878 -50.21 51.22 -9.97
CA PHE A 878 -50.29 50.20 -11.04
C PHE A 878 -48.92 49.74 -11.54
N ILE A 879 -47.99 50.67 -11.75
CA ILE A 879 -46.64 50.37 -12.25
C ILE A 879 -45.87 49.46 -11.28
N PHE A 880 -46.00 49.71 -9.97
CA PHE A 880 -45.27 48.93 -8.95
C PHE A 880 -45.78 47.49 -8.80
N PHE A 881 -47.09 47.26 -8.92
CA PHE A 881 -47.70 45.94 -8.76
C PHE A 881 -47.59 45.05 -10.00
N TYR A 882 -47.79 45.59 -11.21
CA TYR A 882 -47.74 44.77 -12.43
C TYR A 882 -46.32 44.54 -12.98
N GLY A 883 -45.40 45.49 -12.81
CA GLY A 883 -44.01 45.30 -13.24
C GLY A 883 -43.33 44.14 -12.51
N SER A 884 -43.53 44.07 -11.18
CA SER A 884 -42.97 43.01 -10.34
C SER A 884 -43.58 41.62 -10.54
N GLN A 885 -44.61 41.48 -11.39
CA GLN A 885 -45.19 40.19 -11.78
C GLN A 885 -44.69 39.69 -13.16
N TRP A 886 -44.17 40.58 -14.02
CA TRP A 886 -43.59 40.22 -15.32
C TRP A 886 -42.16 39.67 -15.21
N ASP A 887 -41.29 40.30 -14.41
CA ASP A 887 -39.90 39.86 -14.23
C ASP A 887 -39.78 38.42 -13.68
N ILE A 888 -40.81 37.96 -12.97
CA ILE A 888 -40.87 36.59 -12.42
C ILE A 888 -41.11 35.55 -13.52
N PHE A 889 -41.91 35.86 -14.55
CA PHE A 889 -42.24 34.91 -15.62
C PHE A 889 -41.15 34.83 -16.69
N VAL A 890 -40.47 35.92 -16.99
CA VAL A 890 -39.41 35.96 -18.02
C VAL A 890 -38.21 35.08 -17.61
N HIS A 891 -37.89 35.00 -16.31
CA HIS A 891 -36.67 34.35 -15.86
C HIS A 891 -36.76 32.82 -15.72
N GLU A 892 -37.96 32.23 -15.68
CA GLU A 892 -38.18 30.78 -15.54
C GLU A 892 -38.39 30.07 -16.89
N GLY A 893 -38.64 30.81 -17.98
CA GLY A 893 -38.94 30.24 -19.31
C GLY A 893 -37.74 29.83 -20.18
N VAL A 894 -36.52 30.30 -19.89
CA VAL A 894 -35.39 30.27 -20.84
C VAL A 894 -34.40 29.10 -20.62
N LYS A 895 -34.71 28.13 -19.74
CA LYS A 895 -33.90 26.91 -19.52
C LYS A 895 -34.70 25.61 -19.54
N ARG A 896 -35.70 25.49 -20.43
CA ARG A 896 -36.37 24.21 -20.73
C ARG A 896 -36.69 23.95 -22.21
N VAL A 897 -35.91 24.54 -23.14
CA VAL A 897 -35.79 24.04 -24.52
C VAL A 897 -34.34 24.13 -24.99
N GLN A 898 -33.55 23.08 -24.72
CA GLN A 898 -32.65 22.49 -25.72
C GLN A 898 -32.15 21.11 -25.24
N ASN A 899 -32.76 20.08 -25.83
CA ASN A 899 -32.36 18.68 -25.93
C ASN A 899 -32.21 17.83 -24.64
N SER A 900 -33.04 16.78 -24.61
CA SER A 900 -32.95 15.53 -23.81
C SER A 900 -32.64 15.68 -22.32
#